data_AF-A0A344TML8-F1
#
_entry.id   AF-A0A344TML8-F1
#
_cell.length_a   1.000
_cell.length_b   1.000
_cell.length_c   1.000
_cell.angle_alpha   90.00
_cell.angle_beta   90.00
_cell.angle_gamma   90.00
#
_symmetry.space_group_name_H-M   'P 1'
#
loop_
_entity.id
_entity.type
_entity.pdbx_description
1 polymer ?
#
loop_
_entity_poly.entity_id
_entity_poly.type
_entity_poly.pdbx_seq_one_letter_code
_entity_poly.pdbx_strand_id
1 'polypeptide(L)'
;MKKIQYILIALLVSGSMATAQVDNRITALLGQFPAQNAKQLQKNMDDMAALGKSGIIQLASGLVPSAKGNNAKVQYALGGFSSFVMQPGKEEWRKMAAEAYAEALSKVTDKDNQAFLLFQLQQVGKEESVSPLSAYLNDEKLSGPAARALARIGSSTASQALLKALNGASGEAQISIVEALGDSRFAEAAPAIEKLASSSDLKGRKVALYALAMIGAPSSESILMGAAAKASYVYDEANATSSYLTYLGRLTENGNKALTVKAATALLKNATQTPTRSAALKLLADAQGAASIPVLLKALQSTDINYRVAALKYAQKYITPATTGQFLATMPTLKPVAQAEVIGVLGETGVKSALPVILKNLSNKESGVKLAAIKAAGRIGQEGVLPNLLGVLKKGTPDEVTAVKNALLVMKGDKVVDQIATALPSMPASAQPALLEVLAARAADSKIEVVLAQLKNNNANVKAAAFAALKSVSSSKDMPTLVGLLNSVSASQEVLSTQEAITAVVKKTGDAFQQTNTVLEQMNAAPADKKPNYLRILANIGGKKALSTVAAAFQNGDAATQNAALNALSDWKDASAASELYKIGKNTTDASYLDQAVSGYIKAANRLNQTPTQKVLMLRKAMDMSKTAAQKESILKELVRNRTFNALILAGNYLDDTQLQQTAAQVVINSALANKDFQGDAVRQLLNKALNFATNNEQKEAVKKHLAEMPAGEGFVSLFNGKDLTGWKGLVANPIARAKMHPDTLAAKQAKADEMMRKGWVVKDGELIFTGHGDNLCTVKKYGDFEMYVDWRIEPKGDAGIYLRGSPQVQVWDTSRVEVGAQVGSGGLYNNQKNPSKPLKLADNAIGDWNTFYIQMKGDRVTVRLNGELVVDNVILENYWDRKQPIFPMEQLELQAHGTLVAYRDIYVRELPQTKPFVLSEQEKQDNFKMLFDGTNMFEWMGNTTDYVMEDGAMVIYPNRGGKGNLYTKDEYSDFEFRFEFQLTPGSNNGLGIRAPLQGDAAYVGTELQILDNEAEIYKNLQPYQYHGSAYGIIAAKRGYLKPVGEWNYQEVVVKGSKLKVTLNGTVILDGDLAEASKNGTADHRDHPGLSRTSGYIGFLGHGDVVRFRNIRVKDLSIPPPPPPVEPEKVIEKKRKRKK
;
A
#
# COMPACT_ATOMS: atom_id res chain seq x y z
N MET A 1 -25.09 -68.67 -13.13
CA MET A 1 -24.05 -68.07 -12.27
C MET A 1 -22.97 -67.31 -13.05
N LYS A 2 -22.33 -67.87 -14.09
CA LYS A 2 -21.21 -67.19 -14.79
C LYS A 2 -21.56 -65.86 -15.47
N LYS A 3 -22.74 -65.71 -16.09
CA LYS A 3 -23.16 -64.42 -16.70
C LYS A 3 -23.36 -63.28 -15.69
N ILE A 4 -23.68 -63.59 -14.42
CA ILE A 4 -23.83 -62.58 -13.36
C ILE A 4 -22.45 -62.15 -12.83
N GLN A 5 -21.46 -63.05 -12.77
CA GLN A 5 -20.08 -62.73 -12.38
C GLN A 5 -19.34 -61.87 -13.42
N TYR A 6 -19.54 -62.08 -14.72
CA TYR A 6 -18.91 -61.23 -15.73
C TYR A 6 -19.50 -59.82 -15.79
N ILE A 7 -20.79 -59.67 -15.51
CA ILE A 7 -21.44 -58.36 -15.40
C ILE A 7 -20.95 -57.63 -14.14
N LEU A 8 -20.78 -58.32 -13.00
CA LEU A 8 -20.20 -57.75 -11.78
C LEU A 8 -18.72 -57.35 -11.94
N ILE A 9 -17.91 -58.15 -12.63
CA ILE A 9 -16.50 -57.83 -12.88
C ILE A 9 -16.37 -56.68 -13.89
N ALA A 10 -17.19 -56.65 -14.94
CA ALA A 10 -17.21 -55.52 -15.88
C ALA A 10 -17.64 -54.21 -15.20
N LEU A 11 -18.64 -54.25 -14.31
CA LEU A 11 -19.08 -53.11 -13.49
C LEU A 11 -18.01 -52.64 -12.48
N LEU A 12 -17.27 -53.57 -11.86
CA LEU A 12 -16.17 -53.27 -10.94
C LEU A 12 -14.96 -52.64 -11.67
N VAL A 13 -14.62 -53.14 -12.86
CA VAL A 13 -13.51 -52.60 -13.66
C VAL A 13 -13.87 -51.23 -14.25
N SER A 14 -15.09 -51.03 -14.76
CA SER A 14 -15.55 -49.72 -15.23
C SER A 14 -15.66 -48.68 -14.10
N GLY A 15 -16.02 -49.09 -12.88
CA GLY A 15 -16.06 -48.22 -11.70
C GLY A 15 -14.67 -47.76 -11.23
N SER A 16 -13.66 -48.63 -11.34
CA SER A 16 -12.27 -48.31 -10.96
C SER A 16 -11.56 -47.36 -11.94
N MET A 17 -11.87 -47.44 -13.23
CA MET A 17 -11.33 -46.50 -14.23
C MET A 17 -11.99 -45.11 -14.15
N ALA A 18 -13.29 -45.04 -13.86
CA ALA A 18 -13.99 -43.76 -13.70
C ALA A 18 -13.52 -42.97 -12.47
N THR A 19 -13.23 -43.64 -11.35
CA THR A 19 -12.69 -43.02 -10.12
C THR A 19 -11.24 -42.54 -10.33
N ALA A 20 -10.39 -43.34 -10.98
CA ALA A 20 -9.04 -42.95 -11.42
C ALA A 20 -9.00 -41.94 -12.60
N GLN A 21 -10.15 -41.44 -13.07
CA GLN A 21 -10.20 -40.28 -13.98
C GLN A 21 -10.71 -39.02 -13.26
N VAL A 22 -11.65 -39.15 -12.32
CA VAL A 22 -12.20 -38.03 -11.53
C VAL A 22 -11.18 -37.46 -10.57
N ASP A 23 -10.44 -38.32 -9.88
CA ASP A 23 -9.36 -37.89 -8.99
C ASP A 23 -8.36 -36.97 -9.77
N ASN A 24 -8.12 -37.18 -11.07
CA ASN A 24 -7.16 -36.50 -11.96
C ASN A 24 -7.55 -35.09 -12.28
N ARG A 25 -8.86 -34.95 -12.40
CA ARG A 25 -9.50 -33.71 -12.74
C ARG A 25 -9.57 -32.84 -11.49
N ILE A 26 -9.96 -33.41 -10.34
CA ILE A 26 -9.88 -32.72 -9.03
C ILE A 26 -8.46 -32.20 -8.82
N THR A 27 -7.55 -33.09 -9.14
CA THR A 27 -6.13 -32.90 -9.08
C THR A 27 -5.68 -31.69 -9.89
N ALA A 28 -5.72 -31.79 -11.21
CA ALA A 28 -5.29 -30.71 -12.09
C ALA A 28 -6.03 -29.40 -11.80
N LEU A 29 -7.24 -29.49 -11.23
CA LEU A 29 -8.04 -28.35 -10.82
C LEU A 29 -7.54 -27.62 -9.57
N LEU A 30 -7.23 -28.26 -8.42
CA LEU A 30 -6.77 -27.46 -7.26
C LEU A 30 -5.41 -26.79 -7.51
N GLY A 31 -4.66 -27.25 -8.52
CA GLY A 31 -3.39 -26.64 -8.94
C GLY A 31 -3.57 -25.28 -9.58
N GLN A 32 -4.79 -25.00 -10.05
CA GLN A 32 -5.15 -23.73 -10.64
C GLN A 32 -5.65 -22.71 -9.59
N PHE A 33 -5.68 -23.07 -8.30
CA PHE A 33 -6.11 -22.20 -7.20
C PHE A 33 -4.92 -21.74 -6.32
N PRO A 34 -4.89 -20.45 -5.90
CA PRO A 34 -5.85 -19.38 -6.23
C PRO A 34 -5.71 -18.88 -7.67
N ALA A 35 -6.82 -18.46 -8.28
CA ALA A 35 -6.81 -17.95 -9.64
C ALA A 35 -6.03 -16.62 -9.75
N GLN A 36 -5.19 -16.49 -10.76
CA GLN A 36 -4.32 -15.32 -10.96
C GLN A 36 -5.04 -14.08 -11.53
N ASN A 37 -6.20 -14.28 -12.17
CA ASN A 37 -7.02 -13.22 -12.75
C ASN A 37 -8.47 -13.69 -12.93
N ALA A 38 -9.38 -12.76 -13.28
CA ALA A 38 -10.81 -13.03 -13.41
C ALA A 38 -11.17 -14.09 -14.48
N LYS A 39 -10.40 -14.17 -15.57
CA LYS A 39 -10.64 -15.14 -16.65
C LYS A 39 -10.28 -16.56 -16.20
N GLN A 40 -9.16 -16.72 -15.50
CA GLN A 40 -8.77 -18.00 -14.91
C GLN A 40 -9.73 -18.40 -13.80
N LEU A 41 -10.21 -17.44 -12.99
CA LEU A 41 -11.21 -17.71 -11.97
C LEU A 41 -12.47 -18.30 -12.60
N GLN A 42 -12.99 -17.69 -13.67
CA GLN A 42 -14.16 -18.20 -14.40
C GLN A 42 -13.92 -19.64 -14.90
N LYS A 43 -12.80 -19.89 -15.56
CA LYS A 43 -12.44 -21.23 -16.06
C LYS A 43 -12.34 -22.27 -14.95
N ASN A 44 -11.67 -21.96 -13.83
CA ASN A 44 -11.55 -22.88 -12.69
C ASN A 44 -12.92 -23.29 -12.15
N MET A 45 -13.88 -22.38 -12.15
CA MET A 45 -15.20 -22.68 -11.63
C MET A 45 -16.02 -23.51 -12.61
N ASP A 46 -15.86 -23.28 -13.92
CA ASP A 46 -16.46 -24.12 -14.94
C ASP A 46 -15.87 -25.54 -14.89
N ASP A 47 -14.56 -25.66 -14.62
CA ASP A 47 -13.88 -26.93 -14.41
C ASP A 47 -14.34 -27.64 -13.11
N MET A 48 -14.56 -26.88 -12.02
CA MET A 48 -15.18 -27.39 -10.78
C MET A 48 -16.57 -27.96 -11.04
N ALA A 49 -17.39 -27.26 -11.83
CA ALA A 49 -18.72 -27.76 -12.20
C ALA A 49 -18.63 -29.02 -13.07
N ALA A 50 -17.66 -29.07 -13.99
CA ALA A 50 -17.44 -30.21 -14.86
C ALA A 50 -17.00 -31.48 -14.11
N LEU A 51 -16.47 -31.37 -12.87
CA LEU A 51 -16.19 -32.53 -12.03
C LEU A 51 -17.42 -33.37 -11.73
N GLY A 52 -18.60 -32.75 -11.77
CA GLY A 52 -19.84 -33.40 -11.37
C GLY A 52 -19.90 -33.65 -9.86
N LYS A 53 -21.06 -34.12 -9.39
CA LYS A 53 -21.32 -34.41 -7.98
C LYS A 53 -20.29 -35.35 -7.37
N SER A 54 -19.95 -36.46 -8.04
CA SER A 54 -19.01 -37.46 -7.54
C SER A 54 -17.60 -36.90 -7.33
N GLY A 55 -17.11 -36.06 -8.24
CA GLY A 55 -15.81 -35.42 -8.09
C GLY A 55 -15.79 -34.38 -6.97
N ILE A 56 -16.87 -33.63 -6.80
CA ILE A 56 -16.99 -32.69 -5.68
C ILE A 56 -17.06 -33.46 -4.33
N ILE A 57 -17.78 -34.59 -4.27
CA ILE A 57 -17.82 -35.45 -3.07
C ILE A 57 -16.42 -35.93 -2.71
N GLN A 58 -15.69 -36.42 -3.71
CA GLN A 58 -14.35 -36.97 -3.53
C GLN A 58 -13.37 -35.90 -3.07
N LEU A 59 -13.41 -34.71 -3.68
CA LEU A 59 -12.63 -33.55 -3.25
C LEU A 59 -12.95 -33.14 -1.80
N ALA A 60 -14.24 -32.99 -1.47
CA ALA A 60 -14.67 -32.59 -0.13
C ALA A 60 -14.36 -33.65 0.95
N SER A 61 -14.45 -34.94 0.60
CA SER A 61 -14.12 -36.05 1.52
C SER A 61 -12.60 -36.20 1.72
N GLY A 62 -11.78 -35.60 0.86
CA GLY A 62 -10.31 -35.60 0.96
C GLY A 62 -9.75 -34.63 2.01
N LEU A 63 -10.60 -33.89 2.73
CA LEU A 63 -10.16 -33.04 3.84
C LEU A 63 -9.58 -33.89 4.99
N VAL A 64 -8.30 -33.68 5.32
CA VAL A 64 -7.59 -34.42 6.38
C VAL A 64 -7.46 -33.59 7.66
N PRO A 65 -7.36 -34.18 8.87
CA PRO A 65 -7.15 -33.41 10.10
C PRO A 65 -5.96 -32.45 9.97
N SER A 66 -6.03 -31.25 10.59
CA SER A 66 -5.01 -30.19 10.46
C SER A 66 -3.60 -30.63 10.90
N ALA A 67 -3.52 -31.56 11.86
CA ALA A 67 -2.26 -32.18 12.28
C ALA A 67 -1.65 -33.17 11.27
N LYS A 68 -2.42 -33.59 10.24
CA LYS A 68 -2.06 -34.62 9.26
C LYS A 68 -1.88 -34.09 7.84
N GLY A 69 -2.19 -32.82 7.57
CA GLY A 69 -2.01 -32.24 6.25
C GLY A 69 -2.61 -30.85 6.10
N ASN A 70 -2.32 -30.22 4.97
CA ASN A 70 -2.74 -28.85 4.66
C ASN A 70 -3.96 -28.85 3.73
N ASN A 71 -5.11 -28.41 4.25
CA ASN A 71 -6.36 -28.32 3.49
C ASN A 71 -6.53 -27.01 2.70
N ALA A 72 -5.56 -26.10 2.71
CA ALA A 72 -5.74 -24.73 2.18
C ALA A 72 -6.24 -24.70 0.73
N LYS A 73 -5.68 -25.51 -0.18
CA LYS A 73 -6.10 -25.53 -1.60
C LYS A 73 -7.49 -26.13 -1.78
N VAL A 74 -7.81 -27.21 -1.07
CA VAL A 74 -9.15 -27.84 -1.06
C VAL A 74 -10.19 -26.86 -0.52
N GLN A 75 -9.89 -26.21 0.61
CA GLN A 75 -10.78 -25.22 1.21
C GLN A 75 -10.97 -23.99 0.33
N TYR A 76 -9.90 -23.52 -0.32
CA TYR A 76 -9.97 -22.40 -1.25
C TYR A 76 -10.80 -22.74 -2.50
N ALA A 77 -10.66 -23.95 -3.05
CA ALA A 77 -11.44 -24.39 -4.21
C ALA A 77 -12.92 -24.58 -3.88
N LEU A 78 -13.23 -25.29 -2.78
CA LEU A 78 -14.61 -25.50 -2.33
C LEU A 78 -15.28 -24.17 -1.91
N GLY A 79 -14.54 -23.29 -1.23
CA GLY A 79 -15.00 -21.95 -0.87
C GLY A 79 -15.25 -21.04 -2.08
N GLY A 80 -14.31 -21.04 -3.03
CA GLY A 80 -14.41 -20.30 -4.28
C GLY A 80 -15.58 -20.78 -5.12
N PHE A 81 -15.74 -22.10 -5.26
CA PHE A 81 -16.85 -22.69 -6.01
C PHE A 81 -18.20 -22.41 -5.37
N SER A 82 -18.30 -22.55 -4.04
CA SER A 82 -19.50 -22.18 -3.29
C SER A 82 -19.89 -20.71 -3.50
N SER A 83 -18.91 -19.80 -3.55
CA SER A 83 -19.16 -18.38 -3.81
C SER A 83 -19.59 -18.12 -5.25
N PHE A 84 -19.03 -18.87 -6.21
CA PHE A 84 -19.29 -18.69 -7.63
C PHE A 84 -20.65 -19.22 -8.08
N VAL A 85 -21.08 -20.38 -7.58
CA VAL A 85 -22.38 -20.99 -7.92
C VAL A 85 -23.57 -20.24 -7.31
N MET A 86 -23.31 -19.26 -6.45
CA MET A 86 -24.34 -18.36 -5.90
C MET A 86 -24.73 -17.23 -6.86
N GLN A 87 -24.07 -17.12 -8.02
CA GLN A 87 -24.44 -16.16 -9.07
C GLN A 87 -25.72 -16.62 -9.81
N PRO A 88 -26.54 -15.69 -10.34
CA PRO A 88 -27.74 -16.03 -11.12
C PRO A 88 -27.42 -16.93 -12.32
N GLY A 89 -28.26 -17.95 -12.58
CA GLY A 89 -28.12 -18.86 -13.72
C GLY A 89 -27.25 -20.10 -13.48
N LYS A 90 -26.85 -20.37 -12.24
CA LYS A 90 -26.01 -21.53 -11.83
C LYS A 90 -26.70 -22.45 -10.82
N GLU A 91 -28.03 -22.44 -10.78
CA GLU A 91 -28.85 -23.13 -9.78
C GLU A 91 -28.60 -24.64 -9.75
N GLU A 92 -28.40 -25.27 -10.92
CA GLU A 92 -28.08 -26.69 -11.02
C GLU A 92 -26.70 -27.04 -10.44
N TRP A 93 -25.70 -26.19 -10.65
CA TRP A 93 -24.36 -26.38 -10.09
C TRP A 93 -24.34 -26.14 -8.58
N ARG A 94 -25.13 -25.17 -8.12
CA ARG A 94 -25.35 -24.94 -6.69
C ARG A 94 -25.95 -26.17 -6.02
N LYS A 95 -27.02 -26.73 -6.58
CA LYS A 95 -27.67 -27.96 -6.08
C LYS A 95 -26.68 -29.13 -6.05
N MET A 96 -25.93 -29.32 -7.13
CA MET A 96 -24.90 -30.34 -7.22
C MET A 96 -23.82 -30.21 -6.12
N ALA A 97 -23.33 -28.99 -5.89
CA ALA A 97 -22.36 -28.71 -4.84
C ALA A 97 -22.95 -29.01 -3.45
N ALA A 98 -24.20 -28.60 -3.19
CA ALA A 98 -24.88 -28.83 -1.93
C ALA A 98 -25.04 -30.33 -1.63
N GLU A 99 -25.52 -31.12 -2.60
CA GLU A 99 -25.64 -32.57 -2.42
C GLU A 99 -24.26 -33.23 -2.22
N ALA A 100 -23.23 -32.74 -2.91
CA ALA A 100 -21.89 -33.28 -2.80
C ALA A 100 -21.27 -33.02 -1.42
N TYR A 101 -21.37 -31.79 -0.92
CA TYR A 101 -20.87 -31.44 0.41
C TYR A 101 -21.64 -32.18 1.51
N ALA A 102 -22.95 -32.34 1.36
CA ALA A 102 -23.77 -33.08 2.29
C ALA A 102 -23.36 -34.56 2.39
N GLU A 103 -23.09 -35.20 1.26
CA GLU A 103 -22.62 -36.59 1.25
C GLU A 103 -21.20 -36.71 1.81
N ALA A 104 -20.30 -35.78 1.46
CA ALA A 104 -18.93 -35.75 1.96
C ALA A 104 -18.85 -35.49 3.48
N LEU A 105 -19.76 -34.69 4.03
CA LEU A 105 -19.82 -34.38 5.46
C LEU A 105 -19.89 -35.64 6.34
N SER A 106 -20.59 -36.68 5.88
CA SER A 106 -20.69 -37.98 6.58
C SER A 106 -19.41 -38.83 6.50
N LYS A 107 -18.53 -38.53 5.54
CA LYS A 107 -17.28 -39.28 5.26
C LYS A 107 -16.06 -38.65 5.95
N VAL A 108 -16.15 -37.39 6.36
CA VAL A 108 -15.10 -36.67 7.08
C VAL A 108 -15.28 -36.87 8.59
N THR A 109 -14.23 -37.31 9.28
CA THR A 109 -14.29 -37.61 10.73
C THR A 109 -13.75 -36.49 11.62
N ASP A 110 -12.96 -35.57 11.05
CA ASP A 110 -12.38 -34.43 11.77
C ASP A 110 -13.41 -33.30 11.95
N LYS A 111 -13.57 -32.81 13.18
CA LYS A 111 -14.61 -31.83 13.52
C LYS A 111 -14.40 -30.48 12.86
N ASP A 112 -13.16 -30.03 12.69
CA ASP A 112 -12.88 -28.73 12.06
C ASP A 112 -13.19 -28.78 10.56
N ASN A 113 -12.89 -29.91 9.91
CA ASN A 113 -13.26 -30.13 8.51
C ASN A 113 -14.77 -30.33 8.32
N GLN A 114 -15.44 -31.02 9.24
CA GLN A 114 -16.91 -31.10 9.24
C GLN A 114 -17.51 -29.70 9.40
N ALA A 115 -16.99 -28.86 10.31
CA ALA A 115 -17.41 -27.48 10.46
C ALA A 115 -17.17 -26.64 9.19
N PHE A 116 -16.06 -26.86 8.49
CA PHE A 116 -15.79 -26.22 7.19
C PHE A 116 -16.84 -26.62 6.13
N LEU A 117 -17.18 -27.90 6.00
CA LEU A 117 -18.20 -28.36 5.04
C LEU A 117 -19.61 -27.86 5.41
N LEU A 118 -19.94 -27.82 6.70
CA LEU A 118 -21.17 -27.18 7.20
C LEU A 118 -21.21 -25.69 6.81
N PHE A 119 -20.08 -24.98 6.87
CA PHE A 119 -19.99 -23.60 6.40
C PHE A 119 -20.17 -23.48 4.88
N GLN A 120 -19.67 -24.42 4.08
CA GLN A 120 -19.97 -24.44 2.63
C GLN A 120 -21.46 -24.67 2.37
N LEU A 121 -22.07 -25.63 3.06
CA LEU A 121 -23.51 -25.91 3.00
C LEU A 121 -24.35 -24.71 3.45
N GLN A 122 -23.88 -23.89 4.38
CA GLN A 122 -24.55 -22.64 4.73
C GLN A 122 -24.63 -21.67 3.52
N GLN A 123 -23.65 -21.68 2.63
CA GLN A 123 -23.66 -20.82 1.43
C GLN A 123 -24.57 -21.41 0.35
N VAL A 124 -24.33 -22.68 -0.03
CA VAL A 124 -24.95 -23.28 -1.22
C VAL A 124 -26.21 -24.08 -0.93
N GLY A 125 -26.42 -24.53 0.30
CA GLY A 125 -27.50 -25.46 0.65
C GLY A 125 -28.90 -24.93 0.34
N LYS A 126 -29.79 -25.88 0.02
CA LYS A 126 -31.25 -25.73 -0.15
C LYS A 126 -31.94 -26.96 0.48
N GLU A 127 -33.13 -27.34 0.01
CA GLU A 127 -33.94 -28.40 0.64
C GLU A 127 -33.23 -29.75 0.72
N GLU A 128 -32.43 -30.08 -0.29
CA GLU A 128 -31.62 -31.29 -0.35
C GLU A 128 -30.62 -31.41 0.81
N SER A 129 -30.22 -30.30 1.43
CA SER A 129 -29.25 -30.27 2.52
C SER A 129 -29.88 -30.43 3.90
N VAL A 130 -31.22 -30.35 4.03
CA VAL A 130 -31.88 -30.29 5.33
C VAL A 130 -31.68 -31.55 6.16
N SER A 131 -31.95 -32.72 5.59
CA SER A 131 -31.80 -34.00 6.30
C SER A 131 -30.33 -34.26 6.71
N PRO A 132 -29.34 -34.11 5.80
CA PRO A 132 -27.92 -34.23 6.17
C PRO A 132 -27.46 -33.29 7.29
N LEU A 133 -27.89 -32.03 7.27
CA LEU A 133 -27.54 -31.05 8.31
C LEU A 133 -28.16 -31.39 9.66
N SER A 134 -29.38 -31.95 9.66
CA SER A 134 -30.14 -32.28 10.88
C SER A 134 -29.43 -33.31 11.75
N ALA A 135 -28.63 -34.19 11.17
CA ALA A 135 -27.88 -35.22 11.88
C ALA A 135 -26.84 -34.66 12.87
N TYR A 136 -26.43 -33.40 12.69
CA TYR A 136 -25.36 -32.76 13.47
C TYR A 136 -25.87 -31.77 14.53
N LEU A 137 -27.19 -31.60 14.66
CA LEU A 137 -27.80 -30.62 15.58
C LEU A 137 -27.62 -30.95 17.06
N ASN A 138 -27.33 -32.20 17.40
CA ASN A 138 -27.07 -32.64 18.78
C ASN A 138 -25.58 -32.77 19.10
N ASP A 139 -24.69 -32.46 18.15
CA ASP A 139 -23.24 -32.51 18.37
C ASP A 139 -22.77 -31.20 19.03
N GLU A 140 -22.04 -31.31 20.14
CA GLU A 140 -21.61 -30.14 20.92
C GLU A 140 -20.73 -29.16 20.12
N LYS A 141 -19.90 -29.64 19.19
CA LYS A 141 -19.01 -28.80 18.36
C LYS A 141 -19.64 -28.38 17.03
N LEU A 142 -20.53 -29.19 16.47
CA LEU A 142 -21.08 -29.00 15.12
C LEU A 142 -22.51 -28.47 15.07
N SER A 143 -23.24 -28.50 16.19
CA SER A 143 -24.61 -27.98 16.28
C SER A 143 -24.71 -26.51 15.85
N GLY A 144 -23.78 -25.65 16.29
CA GLY A 144 -23.72 -24.24 15.90
C GLY A 144 -23.61 -24.03 14.38
N PRO A 145 -22.58 -24.58 13.71
CA PRO A 145 -22.47 -24.54 12.25
C PRO A 145 -23.68 -25.14 11.51
N ALA A 146 -24.18 -26.31 11.94
CA ALA A 146 -25.33 -26.97 11.31
C ALA A 146 -26.63 -26.16 11.45
N ALA A 147 -26.88 -25.59 12.62
CA ALA A 147 -28.06 -24.79 12.88
C ALA A 147 -28.06 -23.51 12.04
N ARG A 148 -26.92 -22.81 11.93
CA ARG A 148 -26.76 -21.64 11.05
C ARG A 148 -26.97 -21.97 9.58
N ALA A 149 -26.52 -23.14 9.13
CA ALA A 149 -26.76 -23.60 7.76
C ALA A 149 -28.26 -23.81 7.48
N LEU A 150 -28.98 -24.48 8.39
CA LEU A 150 -30.44 -24.68 8.28
C LEU A 150 -31.22 -23.37 8.30
N ALA A 151 -30.86 -22.44 9.20
CA ALA A 151 -31.49 -21.12 9.24
C ALA A 151 -31.31 -20.36 7.91
N ARG A 152 -30.12 -20.46 7.30
CA ARG A 152 -29.81 -19.82 6.03
C ARG A 152 -30.54 -20.44 4.84
N ILE A 153 -30.81 -21.74 4.87
CA ILE A 153 -31.67 -22.41 3.87
C ILE A 153 -33.07 -21.79 3.88
N GLY A 154 -33.61 -21.51 5.07
CA GLY A 154 -34.83 -20.73 5.25
C GLY A 154 -36.11 -21.42 4.77
N SER A 155 -36.11 -22.74 4.59
CA SER A 155 -37.30 -23.51 4.24
C SER A 155 -38.11 -23.90 5.49
N SER A 156 -39.39 -24.20 5.28
CA SER A 156 -40.25 -24.72 6.36
C SER A 156 -39.71 -26.04 6.91
N THR A 157 -39.26 -26.94 6.03
CA THR A 157 -38.64 -28.22 6.40
C THR A 157 -37.38 -28.04 7.25
N ALA A 158 -36.51 -27.10 6.89
CA ALA A 158 -35.29 -26.78 7.64
C ALA A 158 -35.62 -26.28 9.05
N SER A 159 -36.61 -25.39 9.15
CA SER A 159 -37.05 -24.83 10.42
C SER A 159 -37.77 -25.88 11.29
N GLN A 160 -38.52 -26.78 10.68
CA GLN A 160 -39.15 -27.91 11.37
C GLN A 160 -38.11 -28.89 11.92
N ALA A 161 -37.01 -29.11 11.19
CA ALA A 161 -35.90 -29.93 11.67
C ALA A 161 -35.20 -29.31 12.89
N LEU A 162 -34.94 -27.99 12.85
CA LEU A 162 -34.43 -27.25 14.01
C LEU A 162 -35.38 -27.34 15.22
N LEU A 163 -36.69 -27.14 15.00
CA LEU A 163 -37.70 -27.22 16.05
C LEU A 163 -37.78 -28.63 16.65
N LYS A 164 -37.70 -29.68 15.82
CA LYS A 164 -37.67 -31.07 16.30
C LYS A 164 -36.43 -31.35 17.15
N ALA A 165 -35.26 -30.85 16.73
CA ALA A 165 -34.01 -31.04 17.46
C ALA A 165 -34.00 -30.31 18.82
N LEU A 166 -34.68 -29.16 18.92
CA LEU A 166 -34.77 -28.38 20.16
C LEU A 166 -35.29 -29.19 21.36
N ASN A 167 -36.20 -30.14 21.14
CA ASN A 167 -36.81 -30.95 22.21
C ASN A 167 -35.83 -31.88 22.95
N GLY A 168 -34.65 -32.17 22.37
CA GLY A 168 -33.62 -33.01 22.98
C GLY A 168 -32.28 -32.29 23.23
N ALA A 169 -32.17 -31.03 22.84
CA ALA A 169 -30.94 -30.26 22.94
C ALA A 169 -30.78 -29.61 24.33
N SER A 170 -29.54 -29.54 24.81
CA SER A 170 -29.16 -28.82 26.03
C SER A 170 -27.82 -28.07 25.81
N GLY A 171 -27.47 -27.17 26.74
CA GLY A 171 -26.21 -26.41 26.66
C GLY A 171 -26.07 -25.58 25.38
N GLU A 172 -24.87 -25.58 24.80
CA GLU A 172 -24.54 -24.79 23.59
C GLU A 172 -25.34 -25.19 22.34
N ALA A 173 -25.71 -26.47 22.22
CA ALA A 173 -26.54 -26.95 21.11
C ALA A 173 -27.95 -26.35 21.16
N GLN A 174 -28.56 -26.30 22.36
CA GLN A 174 -29.87 -25.67 22.55
C GLN A 174 -29.83 -24.19 22.18
N ILE A 175 -28.81 -23.47 22.64
CA ILE A 175 -28.63 -22.04 22.37
C ILE A 175 -28.51 -21.79 20.86
N SER A 176 -27.68 -22.59 20.18
CA SER A 176 -27.47 -22.49 18.73
C SER A 176 -28.73 -22.76 17.91
N ILE A 177 -29.54 -23.76 18.32
CA ILE A 177 -30.80 -24.09 17.65
C ILE A 177 -31.83 -22.98 17.85
N VAL A 178 -31.93 -22.42 19.06
CA VAL A 178 -32.85 -21.31 19.36
C VAL A 178 -32.47 -20.07 18.54
N GLU A 179 -31.19 -19.73 18.47
CA GLU A 179 -30.71 -18.61 17.65
C GLU A 179 -31.08 -18.82 16.17
N ALA A 180 -30.82 -20.03 15.64
CA ALA A 180 -31.13 -20.39 14.26
C ALA A 180 -32.63 -20.34 13.93
N LEU A 181 -33.50 -20.79 14.84
CA LEU A 181 -34.96 -20.67 14.70
C LEU A 181 -35.42 -19.21 14.71
N GLY A 182 -34.74 -18.37 15.50
CA GLY A 182 -34.89 -16.92 15.47
C GLY A 182 -34.56 -16.33 14.11
N ASP A 183 -33.37 -16.64 13.60
CA ASP A 183 -32.86 -16.15 12.32
C ASP A 183 -33.71 -16.62 11.12
N SER A 184 -34.26 -17.84 11.19
CA SER A 184 -35.19 -18.37 10.17
C SER A 184 -36.60 -17.78 10.24
N ARG A 185 -36.91 -17.05 11.32
CA ARG A 185 -38.21 -16.43 11.61
C ARG A 185 -39.40 -17.41 11.58
N PHE A 186 -39.18 -18.64 12.02
CA PHE A 186 -40.20 -19.68 11.94
C PHE A 186 -41.23 -19.58 13.08
N ALA A 187 -42.44 -19.15 12.74
CA ALA A 187 -43.50 -18.84 13.71
C ALA A 187 -43.90 -20.03 14.61
N GLU A 188 -43.92 -21.26 14.07
CA GLU A 188 -44.31 -22.46 14.83
C GLU A 188 -43.32 -22.80 15.96
N ALA A 189 -42.10 -22.25 15.93
CA ALA A 189 -41.13 -22.46 17.00
C ALA A 189 -41.36 -21.57 18.23
N ALA A 190 -42.16 -20.51 18.12
CA ALA A 190 -42.37 -19.56 19.21
C ALA A 190 -42.81 -20.24 20.53
N PRO A 191 -43.83 -21.14 20.56
CA PRO A 191 -44.25 -21.80 21.81
C PRO A 191 -43.14 -22.64 22.49
N ALA A 192 -42.22 -23.21 21.72
CA ALA A 192 -41.11 -23.99 22.26
C ALA A 192 -40.02 -23.08 22.88
N ILE A 193 -39.75 -21.93 22.26
CA ILE A 193 -38.74 -20.96 22.71
C ILE A 193 -39.25 -20.11 23.88
N GLU A 194 -40.55 -19.85 23.96
CA GLU A 194 -41.20 -19.05 25.02
C GLU A 194 -40.87 -19.56 26.43
N LYS A 195 -40.75 -20.89 26.61
CA LYS A 195 -40.34 -21.51 27.88
C LYS A 195 -38.90 -21.14 28.27
N LEU A 196 -38.01 -20.99 27.30
CA LEU A 196 -36.59 -20.66 27.50
C LEU A 196 -36.37 -19.17 27.78
N ALA A 197 -37.28 -18.30 27.34
CA ALA A 197 -37.26 -16.86 27.62
C ALA A 197 -37.42 -16.52 29.12
N SER A 198 -37.81 -17.49 29.95
CA SER A 198 -37.89 -17.38 31.41
C SER A 198 -36.84 -18.23 32.15
N SER A 199 -35.87 -18.79 31.43
CA SER A 199 -34.78 -19.59 32.03
C SER A 199 -33.95 -18.76 33.01
N SER A 200 -33.41 -19.42 34.06
CA SER A 200 -32.44 -18.80 34.98
C SER A 200 -31.08 -18.57 34.30
N ASP A 201 -30.71 -19.39 33.31
CA ASP A 201 -29.50 -19.21 32.50
C ASP A 201 -29.60 -17.92 31.68
N LEU A 202 -28.69 -16.98 31.94
CA LEU A 202 -28.65 -15.67 31.29
C LEU A 202 -28.40 -15.78 29.79
N LYS A 203 -27.51 -16.68 29.37
CA LYS A 203 -27.12 -16.83 27.96
C LYS A 203 -28.28 -17.39 27.15
N GLY A 204 -28.88 -18.49 27.60
CA GLY A 204 -30.08 -19.07 27.00
C GLY A 204 -31.27 -18.12 26.99
N ARG A 205 -31.52 -17.41 28.11
CA ARG A 205 -32.59 -16.40 28.19
C ARG A 205 -32.41 -15.28 27.16
N LYS A 206 -31.20 -14.72 27.06
CA LYS A 206 -30.87 -13.66 26.09
C LYS A 206 -31.13 -14.10 24.65
N VAL A 207 -30.67 -15.30 24.29
CA VAL A 207 -30.84 -15.85 22.94
C VAL A 207 -32.30 -16.20 22.64
N ALA A 208 -33.04 -16.72 23.62
CA ALA A 208 -34.48 -16.95 23.48
C ALA A 208 -35.27 -15.65 23.25
N LEU A 209 -34.95 -14.57 23.97
CA LEU A 209 -35.58 -13.26 23.76
C LEU A 209 -35.26 -12.71 22.37
N TYR A 210 -34.01 -12.82 21.92
CA TYR A 210 -33.61 -12.46 20.55
C TYR A 210 -34.39 -13.27 19.51
N ALA A 211 -34.49 -14.58 19.68
CA ALA A 211 -35.14 -15.47 18.71
C ALA A 211 -36.64 -15.17 18.58
N LEU A 212 -37.35 -15.04 19.71
CA LEU A 212 -38.77 -14.64 19.69
C LEU A 212 -38.97 -13.28 19.03
N ALA A 213 -38.03 -12.34 19.27
CA ALA A 213 -38.09 -11.03 18.65
C ALA A 213 -37.91 -11.08 17.13
N MET A 214 -37.00 -11.92 16.63
CA MET A 214 -36.77 -12.09 15.21
C MET A 214 -37.92 -12.82 14.50
N ILE A 215 -38.53 -13.81 15.16
CA ILE A 215 -39.73 -14.51 14.68
C ILE A 215 -40.90 -13.52 14.55
N GLY A 216 -41.11 -12.65 15.54
CA GLY A 216 -42.19 -11.65 15.47
C GLY A 216 -43.59 -12.26 15.52
N ALA A 217 -43.77 -13.36 16.25
CA ALA A 217 -45.08 -14.01 16.44
C ALA A 217 -45.94 -13.22 17.45
N PRO A 218 -47.20 -12.86 17.12
CA PRO A 218 -48.07 -12.11 18.04
C PRO A 218 -48.28 -12.76 19.42
N SER A 219 -48.17 -14.10 19.52
CA SER A 219 -48.28 -14.83 20.78
C SER A 219 -47.19 -14.44 21.79
N SER A 220 -46.02 -14.01 21.31
CA SER A 220 -44.85 -13.72 22.15
C SER A 220 -44.86 -12.31 22.76
N GLU A 221 -45.86 -11.48 22.43
CA GLU A 221 -46.01 -10.10 22.94
C GLU A 221 -45.90 -10.05 24.47
N SER A 222 -46.72 -10.85 25.17
CA SER A 222 -46.80 -10.80 26.63
C SER A 222 -45.46 -11.11 27.30
N ILE A 223 -44.69 -12.05 26.71
CA ILE A 223 -43.41 -12.51 27.25
C ILE A 223 -42.32 -11.46 27.02
N LEU A 224 -42.20 -10.94 25.79
CA LEU A 224 -41.19 -9.94 25.44
C LEU A 224 -41.47 -8.60 26.12
N MET A 225 -42.73 -8.17 26.14
CA MET A 225 -43.17 -6.99 26.89
C MET A 225 -42.90 -7.17 28.39
N GLY A 226 -43.23 -8.33 28.95
CA GLY A 226 -43.00 -8.64 30.36
C GLY A 226 -41.51 -8.61 30.73
N ALA A 227 -40.64 -9.16 29.88
CA ALA A 227 -39.19 -9.12 30.06
C ALA A 227 -38.66 -7.67 29.98
N ALA A 228 -39.08 -6.89 28.99
CA ALA A 228 -38.70 -5.49 28.87
C ALA A 228 -39.23 -4.64 30.05
N ALA A 229 -40.45 -4.90 30.51
CA ALA A 229 -41.05 -4.23 31.67
C ALA A 229 -40.28 -4.54 32.97
N LYS A 230 -39.86 -5.80 33.18
CA LYS A 230 -38.98 -6.18 34.30
C LYS A 230 -37.64 -5.44 34.24
N ALA A 231 -37.11 -5.25 33.04
CA ALA A 231 -35.93 -4.41 32.79
C ALA A 231 -36.25 -2.90 32.81
N SER A 232 -37.46 -2.46 33.23
CA SER A 232 -37.90 -1.06 33.23
C SER A 232 -37.73 -0.34 31.89
N TYR A 233 -37.75 -1.09 30.79
CA TYR A 233 -37.49 -0.63 29.43
C TYR A 233 -36.13 0.09 29.28
N VAL A 234 -35.12 -0.32 30.08
CA VAL A 234 -33.73 0.13 30.00
C VAL A 234 -32.81 -1.00 29.53
N TYR A 235 -31.51 -0.73 29.41
CA TYR A 235 -30.53 -1.77 29.13
C TYR A 235 -30.42 -2.76 30.29
N ASP A 236 -30.37 -4.04 29.96
CA ASP A 236 -30.12 -5.14 30.88
C ASP A 236 -29.26 -6.21 30.17
N GLU A 237 -28.61 -7.08 30.94
CA GLU A 237 -27.69 -8.09 30.38
C GLU A 237 -28.37 -9.10 29.44
N ALA A 238 -29.68 -9.33 29.62
CA ALA A 238 -30.47 -10.20 28.74
C ALA A 238 -30.95 -9.48 27.46
N ASN A 239 -30.64 -8.19 27.29
CA ASN A 239 -31.07 -7.35 26.17
C ASN A 239 -32.60 -7.32 25.97
N ALA A 240 -33.39 -7.47 27.04
CA ALA A 240 -34.84 -7.66 26.96
C ALA A 240 -35.55 -6.48 26.26
N THR A 241 -35.19 -5.24 26.63
CA THR A 241 -35.76 -4.04 26.00
C THR A 241 -35.40 -3.95 24.51
N SER A 242 -34.15 -4.26 24.15
CA SER A 242 -33.70 -4.23 22.76
C SER A 242 -34.44 -5.28 21.93
N SER A 243 -34.57 -6.50 22.46
CA SER A 243 -35.32 -7.59 21.80
C SER A 243 -36.78 -7.20 21.63
N TYR A 244 -37.42 -6.58 22.62
CA TYR A 244 -38.81 -6.14 22.47
C TYR A 244 -38.97 -5.04 21.39
N LEU A 245 -38.05 -4.09 21.29
CA LEU A 245 -38.08 -3.09 20.22
C LEU A 245 -37.88 -3.73 18.82
N THR A 246 -36.96 -4.69 18.70
CA THR A 246 -36.77 -5.46 17.46
C THR A 246 -38.03 -6.23 17.09
N TYR A 247 -38.67 -6.87 18.07
CA TYR A 247 -39.92 -7.59 17.92
C TYR A 247 -41.05 -6.71 17.36
N LEU A 248 -41.24 -5.51 17.91
CA LEU A 248 -42.26 -4.58 17.41
C LEU A 248 -41.95 -4.13 15.96
N GLY A 249 -40.67 -3.96 15.63
CA GLY A 249 -40.24 -3.73 14.25
C GLY A 249 -40.66 -4.87 13.33
N ARG A 250 -40.41 -6.12 13.73
CA ARG A 250 -40.81 -7.32 12.98
C ARG A 250 -42.32 -7.48 12.87
N LEU A 251 -43.08 -7.21 13.93
CA LEU A 251 -44.54 -7.18 13.86
C LEU A 251 -45.05 -6.20 12.80
N THR A 252 -44.44 -5.00 12.72
CA THR A 252 -44.80 -3.99 11.72
C THR A 252 -44.53 -4.49 10.30
N GLU A 253 -43.36 -5.08 10.06
CA GLU A 253 -42.98 -5.69 8.78
C GLU A 253 -43.93 -6.84 8.39
N ASN A 254 -44.33 -7.66 9.36
CA ASN A 254 -45.27 -8.79 9.18
C ASN A 254 -46.74 -8.34 9.03
N GLY A 255 -47.02 -7.03 8.94
CA GLY A 255 -48.37 -6.48 8.75
C GLY A 255 -49.19 -6.32 10.03
N ASN A 256 -48.67 -6.70 11.20
CA ASN A 256 -49.33 -6.54 12.52
C ASN A 256 -49.20 -5.10 13.05
N LYS A 257 -49.59 -4.13 12.24
CA LYS A 257 -49.47 -2.69 12.51
C LYS A 257 -50.32 -2.26 13.71
N ALA A 258 -51.52 -2.82 13.87
CA ALA A 258 -52.40 -2.48 14.99
C ALA A 258 -51.80 -2.85 16.35
N LEU A 259 -51.21 -4.04 16.46
CA LEU A 259 -50.51 -4.47 17.67
C LEU A 259 -49.27 -3.62 17.93
N THR A 260 -48.48 -3.33 16.89
CA THR A 260 -47.31 -2.45 17.03
C THR A 260 -47.71 -1.05 17.50
N VAL A 261 -48.77 -0.46 16.93
CA VAL A 261 -49.25 0.85 17.36
C VAL A 261 -49.65 0.85 18.82
N LYS A 262 -50.39 -0.18 19.26
CA LYS A 262 -50.79 -0.34 20.67
C LYS A 262 -49.57 -0.44 21.58
N ALA A 263 -48.61 -1.31 21.25
CA ALA A 263 -47.41 -1.55 22.04
C ALA A 263 -46.45 -0.34 22.07
N ALA A 264 -46.18 0.28 20.91
CA ALA A 264 -45.34 1.47 20.83
C ALA A 264 -45.98 2.67 21.56
N THR A 265 -47.31 2.83 21.50
CA THR A 265 -48.01 3.84 22.30
C THR A 265 -47.86 3.59 23.80
N ALA A 266 -47.94 2.31 24.23
CA ALA A 266 -47.71 1.94 25.62
C ALA A 266 -46.25 2.20 26.04
N LEU A 267 -45.27 1.91 25.19
CA LEU A 267 -43.86 2.22 25.41
C LEU A 267 -43.61 3.71 25.60
N LEU A 268 -44.26 4.58 24.80
CA LEU A 268 -44.17 6.03 24.99
C LEU A 268 -44.66 6.52 26.35
N LYS A 269 -45.63 5.81 26.94
CA LYS A 269 -46.19 6.12 28.26
C LYS A 269 -45.33 5.57 29.40
N ASN A 270 -44.78 4.37 29.23
CA ASN A 270 -44.17 3.60 30.32
C ASN A 270 -42.65 3.67 30.35
N ALA A 271 -41.98 3.86 29.21
CA ALA A 271 -40.53 3.99 29.16
C ALA A 271 -40.09 5.43 29.53
N THR A 272 -39.04 5.53 30.34
CA THR A 272 -38.45 6.82 30.74
C THR A 272 -37.25 7.20 29.86
N GLN A 273 -36.49 6.20 29.39
CA GLN A 273 -35.29 6.38 28.61
C GLN A 273 -35.57 6.90 27.20
N THR A 274 -34.87 7.97 26.83
CA THR A 274 -35.02 8.62 25.53
C THR A 274 -34.75 7.71 24.33
N PRO A 275 -33.71 6.83 24.31
CA PRO A 275 -33.52 5.89 23.22
C PRO A 275 -34.74 5.00 22.96
N THR A 276 -35.34 4.43 24.01
CA THR A 276 -36.52 3.57 23.93
C THR A 276 -37.73 4.34 23.42
N ARG A 277 -37.97 5.55 23.94
CA ARG A 277 -39.08 6.40 23.52
C ARG A 277 -38.91 6.84 22.06
N SER A 278 -37.71 7.19 21.63
CA SER A 278 -37.39 7.53 20.23
C SER A 278 -37.61 6.34 19.29
N ALA A 279 -37.25 5.13 19.71
CA ALA A 279 -37.54 3.91 18.94
C ALA A 279 -39.06 3.68 18.81
N ALA A 280 -39.83 3.91 19.87
CA ALA A 280 -41.29 3.85 19.81
C ALA A 280 -41.90 4.90 18.85
N LEU A 281 -41.36 6.13 18.79
CA LEU A 281 -41.76 7.11 17.76
C LEU A 281 -41.50 6.62 16.34
N LYS A 282 -40.33 6.00 16.10
CA LYS A 282 -40.01 5.39 14.80
C LYS A 282 -41.01 4.30 14.43
N LEU A 283 -41.33 3.40 15.36
CA LEU A 283 -42.28 2.31 15.15
C LEU A 283 -43.68 2.82 14.81
N LEU A 284 -44.14 3.87 15.49
CA LEU A 284 -45.41 4.53 15.15
C LEU A 284 -45.38 5.17 13.76
N ALA A 285 -44.29 5.85 13.42
CA ALA A 285 -44.11 6.43 12.09
C ALA A 285 -44.14 5.37 10.98
N ASP A 286 -43.43 4.25 11.17
CA ASP A 286 -43.38 3.17 10.18
C ASP A 286 -44.71 2.42 10.07
N ALA A 287 -45.43 2.22 11.18
CA ALA A 287 -46.72 1.55 11.18
C ALA A 287 -47.86 2.41 10.61
N GLN A 288 -47.88 3.72 10.91
CA GLN A 288 -49.01 4.60 10.62
C GLN A 288 -48.78 5.55 9.43
N GLY A 289 -47.55 5.69 8.93
CA GLY A 289 -47.27 6.65 7.85
C GLY A 289 -47.54 8.09 8.30
N ALA A 290 -48.17 8.87 7.42
CA ALA A 290 -48.56 10.25 7.72
C ALA A 290 -49.56 10.38 8.89
N ALA A 291 -50.31 9.31 9.24
CA ALA A 291 -51.20 9.34 10.39
C ALA A 291 -50.45 9.40 11.74
N SER A 292 -49.12 9.20 11.76
CA SER A 292 -48.26 9.39 12.93
C SER A 292 -47.92 10.86 13.24
N ILE A 293 -48.21 11.80 12.33
CA ILE A 293 -47.84 13.21 12.49
C ILE A 293 -48.30 13.79 13.85
N PRO A 294 -49.52 13.57 14.35
CA PRO A 294 -49.94 14.10 15.64
C PRO A 294 -49.07 13.65 16.83
N VAL A 295 -48.63 12.39 16.85
CA VAL A 295 -47.78 11.89 17.95
C VAL A 295 -46.34 12.42 17.84
N LEU A 296 -45.82 12.56 16.61
CA LEU A 296 -44.51 13.17 16.37
C LEU A 296 -44.51 14.65 16.75
N LEU A 297 -45.58 15.39 16.43
CA LEU A 297 -45.75 16.79 16.82
C LEU A 297 -45.87 16.95 18.34
N LYS A 298 -46.60 16.05 19.02
CA LYS A 298 -46.68 16.04 20.49
C LYS A 298 -45.31 15.84 21.14
N ALA A 299 -44.44 15.02 20.56
CA ALA A 299 -43.09 14.79 21.08
C ALA A 299 -42.22 16.07 21.09
N LEU A 300 -42.51 17.05 20.22
CA LEU A 300 -41.81 18.33 20.18
C LEU A 300 -42.02 19.20 21.42
N GLN A 301 -43.01 18.90 22.25
CA GLN A 301 -43.24 19.57 23.54
C GLN A 301 -42.24 19.13 24.64
N SER A 302 -41.46 18.07 24.39
CA SER A 302 -40.50 17.56 25.36
C SER A 302 -39.33 18.50 25.60
N THR A 303 -38.81 18.53 26.83
CA THR A 303 -37.57 19.22 27.18
C THR A 303 -36.32 18.51 26.65
N ASP A 304 -36.40 17.21 26.34
CA ASP A 304 -35.27 16.42 25.83
C ASP A 304 -35.03 16.68 24.33
N ILE A 305 -33.85 17.21 24.01
CA ILE A 305 -33.44 17.53 22.63
C ILE A 305 -33.33 16.29 21.73
N ASN A 306 -32.79 15.17 22.23
CA ASN A 306 -32.60 13.96 21.44
C ASN A 306 -33.95 13.37 21.04
N TYR A 307 -34.94 13.47 21.94
CA TYR A 307 -36.30 13.03 21.67
C TYR A 307 -37.00 13.91 20.62
N ARG A 308 -36.86 15.24 20.70
CA ARG A 308 -37.41 16.17 19.69
C ARG A 308 -36.77 15.98 18.32
N VAL A 309 -35.45 15.86 18.26
CA VAL A 309 -34.71 15.64 17.01
C VAL A 309 -35.12 14.30 16.36
N ALA A 310 -35.28 13.24 17.15
CA ALA A 310 -35.81 11.97 16.65
C ALA A 310 -37.20 12.14 16.05
N ALA A 311 -38.12 12.82 16.74
CA ALA A 311 -39.46 13.09 16.24
C ALA A 311 -39.44 13.84 14.90
N LEU A 312 -38.63 14.89 14.78
CA LEU A 312 -38.47 15.66 13.55
C LEU A 312 -37.87 14.85 12.40
N LYS A 313 -36.85 14.03 12.69
CA LYS A 313 -36.25 13.12 11.71
C LYS A 313 -37.28 12.16 11.12
N TYR A 314 -38.13 11.58 11.95
CA TYR A 314 -39.19 10.66 11.48
C TYR A 314 -40.34 11.40 10.81
N ALA A 315 -40.59 12.65 11.17
CA ALA A 315 -41.62 13.50 10.57
C ALA A 315 -41.21 14.03 9.18
N GLN A 316 -39.92 14.23 8.92
CA GLN A 316 -39.39 14.92 7.74
C GLN A 316 -39.96 14.39 6.41
N LYS A 317 -40.02 13.06 6.25
CA LYS A 317 -40.53 12.41 5.02
C LYS A 317 -42.03 12.62 4.78
N TYR A 318 -42.77 13.07 5.80
CA TYR A 318 -44.21 13.34 5.73
C TYR A 318 -44.54 14.84 5.65
N ILE A 319 -43.54 15.73 5.59
CA ILE A 319 -43.75 17.15 5.40
C ILE A 319 -43.95 17.41 3.90
N THR A 320 -45.20 17.60 3.52
CA THR A 320 -45.64 17.88 2.14
C THR A 320 -46.51 19.13 2.15
N PRO A 321 -46.85 19.71 0.97
CA PRO A 321 -47.78 20.84 0.92
C PRO A 321 -49.10 20.59 1.68
N ALA A 322 -49.62 19.36 1.65
CA ALA A 322 -50.89 18.99 2.30
C ALA A 322 -50.78 18.86 3.83
N THR A 323 -49.62 18.47 4.37
CA THR A 323 -49.44 18.23 5.81
C THR A 323 -48.75 19.38 6.54
N THR A 324 -48.08 20.29 5.80
CA THR A 324 -47.34 21.42 6.37
C THR A 324 -48.20 22.29 7.29
N GLY A 325 -49.50 22.42 7.00
CA GLY A 325 -50.44 23.14 7.87
C GLY A 325 -50.48 22.65 9.32
N GLN A 326 -50.29 21.33 9.56
CA GLN A 326 -50.27 20.75 10.91
C GLN A 326 -49.03 21.17 11.71
N PHE A 327 -47.86 21.23 11.05
CA PHE A 327 -46.60 21.69 11.66
C PHE A 327 -46.69 23.18 11.99
N LEU A 328 -47.21 23.98 11.06
CA LEU A 328 -47.41 25.42 11.26
C LEU A 328 -48.41 25.73 12.38
N ALA A 329 -49.51 24.97 12.47
CA ALA A 329 -50.52 25.13 13.51
C ALA A 329 -50.01 24.73 14.91
N THR A 330 -49.08 23.78 14.99
CA THR A 330 -48.48 23.34 16.27
C THR A 330 -47.43 24.32 16.77
N MET A 331 -46.72 24.99 15.86
CA MET A 331 -45.56 25.85 16.17
C MET A 331 -45.80 26.88 17.30
N PRO A 332 -46.95 27.60 17.39
CA PRO A 332 -47.20 28.56 18.47
C PRO A 332 -47.23 27.94 19.88
N THR A 333 -47.50 26.64 19.99
CA THR A 333 -47.56 25.91 21.28
C THR A 333 -46.19 25.45 21.77
N LEU A 334 -45.16 25.51 20.93
CA LEU A 334 -43.82 25.01 21.21
C LEU A 334 -42.96 26.07 21.89
N LYS A 335 -42.00 25.63 22.71
CA LYS A 335 -40.93 26.50 23.24
C LYS A 335 -40.07 27.05 22.09
N PRO A 336 -39.43 28.23 22.24
CA PRO A 336 -38.63 28.86 21.17
C PRO A 336 -37.60 27.94 20.51
N VAL A 337 -36.89 27.12 21.29
CA VAL A 337 -35.91 26.16 20.76
C VAL A 337 -36.56 25.14 19.82
N ALA A 338 -37.72 24.58 20.19
CA ALA A 338 -38.45 23.64 19.35
C ALA A 338 -39.10 24.33 18.13
N GLN A 339 -39.52 25.60 18.25
CA GLN A 339 -39.96 26.39 17.10
C GLN A 339 -38.83 26.55 16.07
N ALA A 340 -37.61 26.86 16.51
CA ALA A 340 -36.44 26.96 15.65
C ALA A 340 -36.12 25.64 14.94
N GLU A 341 -36.19 24.51 15.66
CA GLU A 341 -35.99 23.17 15.10
C GLU A 341 -37.02 22.85 14.00
N VAL A 342 -38.31 23.15 14.23
CA VAL A 342 -39.38 22.98 13.22
C VAL A 342 -39.14 23.84 11.99
N ILE A 343 -38.80 25.12 12.16
CA ILE A 343 -38.47 26.02 11.04
C ILE A 343 -37.28 25.50 10.24
N GLY A 344 -36.26 24.97 10.93
CA GLY A 344 -35.10 24.36 10.29
C GLY A 344 -35.48 23.22 9.35
N VAL A 345 -36.30 22.28 9.82
CA VAL A 345 -36.75 21.13 9.02
C VAL A 345 -37.67 21.56 7.87
N LEU A 346 -38.57 22.52 8.08
CA LEU A 346 -39.36 23.11 6.98
C LEU A 346 -38.47 23.75 5.91
N GLY A 347 -37.38 24.40 6.33
CA GLY A 347 -36.35 24.93 5.44
C GLY A 347 -35.60 23.86 4.64
N GLU A 348 -35.40 22.67 5.20
CA GLU A 348 -34.74 21.54 4.55
C GLU A 348 -35.64 20.82 3.55
N THR A 349 -36.93 20.73 3.83
CA THR A 349 -37.89 20.08 2.93
C THR A 349 -38.27 20.95 1.74
N GLY A 350 -37.98 22.26 1.80
CA GLY A 350 -38.19 23.18 0.66
C GLY A 350 -39.66 23.50 0.39
N VAL A 351 -40.58 23.20 1.31
CA VAL A 351 -42.02 23.34 1.07
C VAL A 351 -42.44 24.81 1.09
N LYS A 352 -42.80 25.34 -0.09
CA LYS A 352 -43.13 26.76 -0.30
C LYS A 352 -44.30 27.28 0.54
N SER A 353 -45.28 26.43 0.90
CA SER A 353 -46.42 26.85 1.72
C SER A 353 -46.03 27.29 3.14
N ALA A 354 -44.84 26.91 3.63
CA ALA A 354 -44.31 27.39 4.92
C ALA A 354 -43.73 28.81 4.84
N LEU A 355 -43.45 29.33 3.63
CA LEU A 355 -42.69 30.56 3.44
C LEU A 355 -43.33 31.80 4.12
N PRO A 356 -44.64 32.05 4.05
CA PRO A 356 -45.24 33.22 4.71
C PRO A 356 -45.02 33.23 6.22
N VAL A 357 -45.12 32.06 6.87
CA VAL A 357 -44.88 31.92 8.32
C VAL A 357 -43.40 32.06 8.66
N ILE A 358 -42.52 31.53 7.83
CA ILE A 358 -41.07 31.69 7.99
C ILE A 358 -40.67 33.17 7.87
N LEU A 359 -41.21 33.89 6.87
CA LEU A 359 -40.96 35.32 6.69
C LEU A 359 -41.45 36.16 7.89
N LYS A 360 -42.61 35.83 8.46
CA LYS A 360 -43.10 36.47 9.70
C LYS A 360 -42.12 36.31 10.87
N ASN A 361 -41.41 35.18 10.93
CA ASN A 361 -40.43 34.89 12.00
C ASN A 361 -39.06 35.56 11.80
N LEU A 362 -38.82 36.26 10.69
CA LEU A 362 -37.63 37.11 10.53
C LEU A 362 -37.60 38.28 11.53
N SER A 363 -38.74 38.62 12.14
CA SER A 363 -38.86 39.65 13.18
C SER A 363 -39.14 39.06 14.57
N ASN A 364 -38.89 37.76 14.79
CA ASN A 364 -39.13 37.11 16.08
C ASN A 364 -38.15 37.67 17.15
N LYS A 365 -38.63 37.83 18.39
CA LYS A 365 -37.82 38.31 19.52
C LYS A 365 -36.79 37.29 19.99
N GLU A 366 -37.06 36.00 19.77
CA GLU A 366 -36.19 34.89 20.14
C GLU A 366 -35.13 34.67 19.06
N SER A 367 -33.86 34.92 19.41
CA SER A 367 -32.73 34.87 18.47
C SER A 367 -32.64 33.53 17.72
N GLY A 368 -32.77 32.40 18.42
CA GLY A 368 -32.73 31.07 17.79
C GLY A 368 -33.81 30.85 16.72
N VAL A 369 -35.02 31.36 16.95
CA VAL A 369 -36.14 31.27 16.01
C VAL A 369 -35.87 32.15 14.78
N LYS A 370 -35.37 33.37 15.00
CA LYS A 370 -35.04 34.31 13.94
C LYS A 370 -33.89 33.80 13.05
N LEU A 371 -32.84 33.22 13.63
CA LEU A 371 -31.72 32.62 12.88
C LEU A 371 -32.19 31.42 12.03
N ALA A 372 -33.03 30.54 12.58
CA ALA A 372 -33.63 29.45 11.83
C ALA A 372 -34.49 29.98 10.67
N ALA A 373 -35.27 31.04 10.91
CA ALA A 373 -36.11 31.67 9.89
C ALA A 373 -35.28 32.29 8.75
N ILE A 374 -34.16 32.96 9.05
CA ILE A 374 -33.25 33.51 8.02
C ILE A 374 -32.75 32.40 7.09
N LYS A 375 -32.25 31.30 7.68
CA LYS A 375 -31.73 30.15 6.93
C LYS A 375 -32.81 29.49 6.09
N ALA A 376 -33.99 29.26 6.65
CA ALA A 376 -35.12 28.64 5.96
C ALA A 376 -35.69 29.54 4.84
N ALA A 377 -35.79 30.85 5.09
CA ALA A 377 -36.26 31.83 4.11
C ALA A 377 -35.35 31.83 2.86
N GLY A 378 -34.03 31.92 3.04
CA GLY A 378 -33.08 31.88 1.93
C GLY A 378 -33.19 30.60 1.09
N ARG A 379 -33.37 29.44 1.74
CA ARG A 379 -33.52 28.14 1.06
C ARG A 379 -34.83 28.01 0.28
N ILE A 380 -35.96 28.43 0.85
CA ILE A 380 -37.27 28.23 0.23
C ILE A 380 -37.59 29.36 -0.77
N GLY A 381 -37.36 30.60 -0.36
CA GLY A 381 -37.78 31.80 -1.09
C GLY A 381 -36.80 32.25 -2.16
N GLN A 382 -35.51 31.88 -2.04
CA GLN A 382 -34.46 32.24 -3.00
C GLN A 382 -34.46 33.75 -3.32
N GLU A 383 -34.24 34.15 -4.57
CA GLU A 383 -34.28 35.56 -5.00
C GLU A 383 -35.55 36.31 -4.56
N GLY A 384 -36.70 35.63 -4.47
CA GLY A 384 -37.98 36.26 -4.11
C GLY A 384 -38.04 36.82 -2.69
N VAL A 385 -37.14 36.40 -1.80
CA VAL A 385 -37.07 36.90 -0.41
C VAL A 385 -35.86 37.76 -0.14
N LEU A 386 -35.08 38.09 -1.17
CA LEU A 386 -33.90 38.93 -1.05
C LEU A 386 -34.23 40.29 -0.38
N PRO A 387 -35.31 41.01 -0.73
CA PRO A 387 -35.68 42.24 -0.03
C PRO A 387 -35.92 42.05 1.47
N ASN A 388 -36.49 40.91 1.87
CA ASN A 388 -36.73 40.60 3.28
C ASN A 388 -35.40 40.39 4.03
N LEU A 389 -34.48 39.63 3.44
CA LEU A 389 -33.17 39.37 4.05
C LEU A 389 -32.30 40.64 4.10
N LEU A 390 -32.32 41.48 3.06
CA LEU A 390 -31.68 42.80 3.09
C LEU A 390 -32.30 43.71 4.15
N GLY A 391 -33.62 43.58 4.39
CA GLY A 391 -34.31 44.26 5.50
C GLY A 391 -33.74 43.88 6.87
N VAL A 392 -33.40 42.60 7.09
CA VAL A 392 -32.76 42.12 8.33
C VAL A 392 -31.38 42.78 8.52
N LEU A 393 -30.58 42.89 7.46
CA LEU A 393 -29.24 43.49 7.53
C LEU A 393 -29.22 44.95 8.00
N LYS A 394 -30.29 45.72 7.78
CA LYS A 394 -30.36 47.14 8.18
C LYS A 394 -30.26 47.36 9.68
N LYS A 395 -30.66 46.38 10.51
CA LYS A 395 -30.72 46.49 11.98
C LYS A 395 -30.28 45.21 12.69
N GLY A 396 -29.64 44.29 11.98
CA GLY A 396 -29.34 42.96 12.48
C GLY A 396 -28.15 42.90 13.42
N THR A 397 -28.14 41.92 14.33
CA THR A 397 -26.98 41.58 15.16
C THR A 397 -25.88 40.89 14.32
N PRO A 398 -24.63 40.75 14.82
CA PRO A 398 -23.57 40.05 14.08
C PRO A 398 -23.93 38.62 13.65
N ASP A 399 -24.65 37.88 14.49
CA ASP A 399 -25.12 36.52 14.17
C ASP A 399 -26.16 36.53 13.05
N GLU A 400 -27.06 37.50 13.06
CA GLU A 400 -28.08 37.67 12.03
C GLU A 400 -27.46 38.10 10.70
N VAL A 401 -26.47 39.00 10.72
CA VAL A 401 -25.69 39.38 9.53
C VAL A 401 -24.99 38.18 8.94
N THR A 402 -24.38 37.34 9.77
CA THR A 402 -23.72 36.10 9.34
C THR A 402 -24.72 35.10 8.76
N ALA A 403 -25.88 34.92 9.40
CA ALA A 403 -26.92 34.03 8.92
C ALA A 403 -27.47 34.49 7.55
N VAL A 404 -27.70 35.80 7.37
CA VAL A 404 -28.14 36.36 6.09
C VAL A 404 -27.04 36.17 5.05
N LYS A 405 -25.78 36.50 5.35
CA LYS A 405 -24.64 36.26 4.44
C LYS A 405 -24.62 34.83 3.92
N ASN A 406 -24.70 33.86 4.82
CA ASN A 406 -24.68 32.44 4.48
C ASN A 406 -25.89 32.03 3.62
N ALA A 407 -27.06 32.63 3.86
CA ALA A 407 -28.23 32.45 3.02
C ALA A 407 -28.01 33.03 1.61
N LEU A 408 -27.42 34.22 1.49
CA LEU A 408 -27.14 34.88 0.21
C LEU A 408 -26.07 34.14 -0.62
N LEU A 409 -25.06 33.56 0.02
CA LEU A 409 -24.01 32.79 -0.66
C LEU A 409 -24.57 31.60 -1.45
N VAL A 410 -25.58 30.92 -0.91
CA VAL A 410 -26.22 29.75 -1.56
C VAL A 410 -27.50 30.08 -2.32
N MET A 411 -27.90 31.36 -2.35
CA MET A 411 -29.10 31.82 -3.02
C MET A 411 -28.95 31.73 -4.55
N LYS A 412 -29.98 31.23 -5.21
CA LYS A 412 -30.13 31.19 -6.66
C LYS A 412 -30.94 32.40 -7.14
N GLY A 413 -30.60 32.91 -8.32
CA GLY A 413 -31.28 34.03 -8.97
C GLY A 413 -30.31 34.95 -9.69
N ASP A 414 -30.72 35.43 -10.86
CA ASP A 414 -29.85 36.21 -11.76
C ASP A 414 -29.67 37.64 -11.27
N LYS A 415 -30.68 38.21 -10.60
CA LYS A 415 -30.63 39.59 -10.09
C LYS A 415 -30.08 39.70 -8.67
N VAL A 416 -29.63 38.59 -8.07
CA VAL A 416 -29.10 38.59 -6.70
C VAL A 416 -27.89 39.53 -6.60
N VAL A 417 -26.98 39.47 -7.60
CA VAL A 417 -25.80 40.33 -7.65
C VAL A 417 -26.20 41.81 -7.82
N ASP A 418 -27.11 42.11 -8.75
CA ASP A 418 -27.59 43.49 -9.00
C ASP A 418 -28.23 44.11 -7.76
N GLN A 419 -29.10 43.36 -7.08
CA GLN A 419 -29.81 43.84 -5.90
C GLN A 419 -28.87 44.02 -4.70
N ILE A 420 -27.90 43.12 -4.50
CA ILE A 420 -26.88 43.27 -3.45
C ILE A 420 -26.01 44.50 -3.72
N ALA A 421 -25.53 44.67 -4.97
CA ALA A 421 -24.72 45.82 -5.35
C ALA A 421 -25.48 47.14 -5.18
N THR A 422 -26.77 47.17 -5.53
CA THR A 422 -27.64 48.35 -5.33
C THR A 422 -27.85 48.66 -3.84
N ALA A 423 -27.98 47.63 -2.99
CA ALA A 423 -28.23 47.81 -1.57
C ALA A 423 -26.99 48.23 -0.77
N LEU A 424 -25.80 47.73 -1.15
CA LEU A 424 -24.54 47.85 -0.42
C LEU A 424 -24.21 49.28 0.07
N PRO A 425 -24.33 50.36 -0.75
CA PRO A 425 -24.00 51.71 -0.31
C PRO A 425 -24.90 52.24 0.81
N SER A 426 -26.14 51.75 0.90
CA SER A 426 -27.15 52.18 1.88
C SER A 426 -27.16 51.37 3.18
N MET A 427 -26.36 50.30 3.25
CA MET A 427 -26.32 49.42 4.42
C MET A 427 -25.46 50.01 5.54
N PRO A 428 -25.78 49.71 6.82
CA PRO A 428 -24.93 50.10 7.93
C PRO A 428 -23.55 49.44 7.82
N ALA A 429 -22.52 50.09 8.37
CA ALA A 429 -21.14 49.58 8.33
C ALA A 429 -20.97 48.18 8.95
N SER A 430 -21.87 47.77 9.85
CA SER A 430 -21.91 46.42 10.43
C SER A 430 -22.32 45.33 9.43
N ALA A 431 -22.99 45.67 8.32
CA ALA A 431 -23.51 44.73 7.33
C ALA A 431 -22.79 44.80 5.97
N GLN A 432 -22.16 45.93 5.64
CA GLN A 432 -21.44 46.11 4.37
C GLN A 432 -20.35 45.05 4.09
N PRO A 433 -19.51 44.64 5.07
CA PRO A 433 -18.50 43.60 4.84
C PRO A 433 -19.10 42.28 4.37
N ALA A 434 -20.24 41.87 4.94
CA ALA A 434 -20.93 40.65 4.57
C ALA A 434 -21.42 40.67 3.12
N LEU A 435 -21.92 41.82 2.64
CA LEU A 435 -22.33 41.97 1.24
C LEU A 435 -21.14 42.03 0.27
N LEU A 436 -20.04 42.67 0.66
CA LEU A 436 -18.78 42.65 -0.11
C LEU A 436 -18.24 41.23 -0.25
N GLU A 437 -18.25 40.43 0.81
CA GLU A 437 -17.88 39.02 0.77
C GLU A 437 -18.80 38.22 -0.18
N VAL A 438 -20.11 38.48 -0.19
CA VAL A 438 -21.04 37.81 -1.12
C VAL A 438 -20.74 38.21 -2.57
N LEU A 439 -20.51 39.48 -2.87
CA LEU A 439 -20.13 39.93 -4.22
C LEU A 439 -18.82 39.30 -4.67
N ALA A 440 -17.83 39.21 -3.78
CA ALA A 440 -16.56 38.56 -4.06
C ALA A 440 -16.73 37.06 -4.32
N ALA A 441 -17.49 36.35 -3.46
CA ALA A 441 -17.73 34.91 -3.61
C ALA A 441 -18.51 34.57 -4.89
N ARG A 442 -19.33 35.50 -5.39
CA ARG A 442 -20.06 35.37 -6.65
C ARG A 442 -19.32 35.93 -7.86
N ALA A 443 -18.06 36.35 -7.69
CA ALA A 443 -17.22 36.94 -8.75
C ALA A 443 -17.94 38.04 -9.55
N ALA A 444 -18.58 38.98 -8.84
CA ALA A 444 -19.42 40.04 -9.42
C ALA A 444 -18.62 41.14 -10.14
N ASP A 445 -17.89 40.77 -11.19
CA ASP A 445 -17.00 41.65 -11.95
C ASP A 445 -17.70 42.84 -12.62
N SER A 446 -18.92 42.63 -13.13
CA SER A 446 -19.79 43.68 -13.66
C SER A 446 -20.16 44.78 -12.63
N LYS A 447 -19.84 44.59 -11.34
CA LYS A 447 -20.17 45.52 -10.23
C LYS A 447 -18.93 46.07 -9.53
N ILE A 448 -17.75 45.96 -10.14
CA ILE A 448 -16.48 46.44 -9.55
C ILE A 448 -16.55 47.90 -9.09
N GLU A 449 -17.20 48.79 -9.82
CA GLU A 449 -17.34 50.21 -9.46
C GLU A 449 -17.98 50.42 -8.08
N VAL A 450 -18.94 49.57 -7.70
CA VAL A 450 -19.57 49.62 -6.38
C VAL A 450 -18.57 49.24 -5.28
N VAL A 451 -17.70 48.27 -5.55
CA VAL A 451 -16.64 47.84 -4.63
C VAL A 451 -15.54 48.89 -4.54
N LEU A 452 -15.11 49.48 -5.66
CA LEU A 452 -14.11 50.55 -5.71
C LEU A 452 -14.53 51.77 -4.91
N ALA A 453 -15.82 52.14 -4.95
CA ALA A 453 -16.36 53.22 -4.13
C ALA A 453 -16.17 52.97 -2.61
N GLN A 454 -16.17 51.71 -2.17
CA GLN A 454 -15.99 51.35 -0.76
C GLN A 454 -14.52 51.40 -0.30
N LEU A 455 -13.54 51.51 -1.19
CA LEU A 455 -12.13 51.68 -0.82
C LEU A 455 -11.86 53.03 -0.12
N LYS A 456 -12.75 54.01 -0.29
CA LYS A 456 -12.69 55.33 0.36
C LYS A 456 -13.59 55.42 1.61
N ASN A 457 -14.17 54.31 2.06
CA ASN A 457 -15.07 54.30 3.21
C ASN A 457 -14.29 54.62 4.51
N ASN A 458 -14.87 55.48 5.35
CA ASN A 458 -14.27 55.87 6.63
C ASN A 458 -14.24 54.74 7.66
N ASN A 459 -15.08 53.71 7.50
CA ASN A 459 -15.06 52.53 8.35
C ASN A 459 -13.97 51.55 7.90
N ALA A 460 -12.98 51.32 8.77
CA ALA A 460 -11.82 50.47 8.47
C ALA A 460 -12.19 49.03 8.06
N ASN A 461 -13.21 48.43 8.67
CA ASN A 461 -13.64 47.07 8.35
C ASN A 461 -14.28 46.98 6.96
N VAL A 462 -15.07 47.98 6.59
CA VAL A 462 -15.68 48.07 5.24
C VAL A 462 -14.60 48.28 4.20
N LYS A 463 -13.67 49.21 4.45
CA LYS A 463 -12.51 49.46 3.59
C LYS A 463 -11.69 48.19 3.39
N ALA A 464 -11.33 47.48 4.46
CA ALA A 464 -10.57 46.24 4.40
C ALA A 464 -11.31 45.13 3.60
N ALA A 465 -12.61 44.96 3.83
CA ALA A 465 -13.43 44.01 3.07
C ALA A 465 -13.51 44.35 1.58
N ALA A 466 -13.55 45.64 1.24
CA ALA A 466 -13.55 46.10 -0.15
C ALA A 466 -12.22 45.79 -0.84
N PHE A 467 -11.08 46.03 -0.19
CA PHE A 467 -9.77 45.63 -0.70
C PHE A 467 -9.66 44.11 -0.89
N ALA A 468 -10.14 43.32 0.07
CA ALA A 468 -10.15 41.86 -0.04
C ALA A 468 -11.02 41.34 -1.20
N ALA A 469 -12.12 42.02 -1.49
CA ALA A 469 -13.02 41.66 -2.58
C ALA A 469 -12.41 41.88 -3.98
N LEU A 470 -11.50 42.87 -4.15
CA LEU A 470 -10.92 43.26 -5.44
C LEU A 470 -10.42 42.07 -6.25
N LYS A 471 -9.72 41.12 -5.62
CA LYS A 471 -9.17 39.95 -6.29
C LYS A 471 -10.20 39.11 -7.04
N SER A 472 -11.41 39.02 -6.49
CA SER A 472 -12.47 38.18 -7.05
C SER A 472 -13.41 38.95 -7.97
N VAL A 473 -13.55 40.27 -7.78
CA VAL A 473 -14.43 41.12 -8.58
C VAL A 473 -13.69 41.87 -9.70
N SER A 474 -12.38 41.69 -9.87
CA SER A 474 -11.64 42.34 -10.96
C SER A 474 -11.49 41.44 -12.20
N SER A 475 -11.54 42.08 -13.36
CA SER A 475 -11.33 41.51 -14.69
C SER A 475 -10.11 42.13 -15.38
N SER A 476 -9.74 41.63 -16.56
CA SER A 476 -8.65 42.20 -17.38
C SER A 476 -8.88 43.64 -17.79
N LYS A 477 -10.14 44.09 -17.86
CA LYS A 477 -10.49 45.48 -18.20
C LYS A 477 -10.10 46.46 -17.10
N ASP A 478 -9.97 45.97 -15.86
CA ASP A 478 -9.73 46.79 -14.68
C ASP A 478 -8.24 46.99 -14.37
N MET A 479 -7.36 46.44 -15.21
CA MET A 479 -5.91 46.51 -15.02
C MET A 479 -5.38 47.95 -14.88
N PRO A 480 -5.79 48.95 -15.71
CA PRO A 480 -5.34 50.33 -15.54
C PRO A 480 -5.74 50.91 -14.16
N THR A 481 -6.96 50.62 -13.71
CA THR A 481 -7.48 51.07 -12.41
C THR A 481 -6.69 50.44 -11.25
N LEU A 482 -6.42 49.14 -11.31
CA LEU A 482 -5.66 48.44 -10.28
C LEU A 482 -4.20 48.90 -10.21
N VAL A 483 -3.57 49.19 -11.36
CA VAL A 483 -2.21 49.75 -11.43
C VAL A 483 -2.16 51.15 -10.83
N GLY A 484 -3.13 52.01 -11.19
CA GLY A 484 -3.28 53.34 -10.58
C GLY A 484 -3.48 53.26 -9.06
N LEU A 485 -4.27 52.29 -8.60
CA LEU A 485 -4.46 52.03 -7.17
C LEU A 485 -3.15 51.60 -6.50
N LEU A 486 -2.40 50.66 -7.08
CA LEU A 486 -1.14 50.16 -6.51
C LEU A 486 -0.09 51.27 -6.36
N ASN A 487 -0.08 52.23 -7.28
CA ASN A 487 0.83 53.37 -7.25
C ASN A 487 0.41 54.47 -6.26
N SER A 488 -0.85 54.48 -5.81
CA SER A 488 -1.35 55.50 -4.87
C SER A 488 -1.41 55.03 -3.41
N VAL A 489 -1.69 53.75 -3.17
CA VAL A 489 -1.76 53.21 -1.81
C VAL A 489 -0.37 53.08 -1.18
N SER A 490 -0.29 53.23 0.14
CA SER A 490 0.96 53.12 0.90
C SER A 490 0.84 52.21 2.13
N ALA A 491 -0.38 51.92 2.60
CA ALA A 491 -0.59 50.99 3.69
C ALA A 491 -0.31 49.55 3.23
N SER A 492 0.51 48.80 3.97
CA SER A 492 1.03 47.49 3.55
C SER A 492 -0.07 46.49 3.18
N GLN A 493 -1.19 46.47 3.91
CA GLN A 493 -2.31 45.57 3.62
C GLN A 493 -3.08 45.97 2.35
N GLU A 494 -3.18 47.27 2.07
CA GLU A 494 -3.83 47.78 0.85
C GLU A 494 -2.97 47.44 -0.37
N VAL A 495 -1.65 47.69 -0.28
CA VAL A 495 -0.67 47.28 -1.31
C VAL A 495 -0.79 45.78 -1.60
N LEU A 496 -0.82 44.94 -0.56
CA LEU A 496 -0.94 43.49 -0.70
C LEU A 496 -2.23 43.08 -1.42
N SER A 497 -3.39 43.57 -0.95
CA SER A 497 -4.67 43.24 -1.57
C SER A 497 -4.73 43.67 -3.03
N THR A 498 -4.15 44.84 -3.37
CA THR A 498 -4.07 45.30 -4.77
C THR A 498 -3.11 44.42 -5.60
N GLN A 499 -1.95 44.03 -5.07
CA GLN A 499 -1.04 43.08 -5.72
C GLN A 499 -1.72 41.74 -6.02
N GLU A 500 -2.51 41.22 -5.07
CA GLU A 500 -3.26 39.98 -5.25
C GLU A 500 -4.33 40.11 -6.33
N ALA A 501 -5.01 41.26 -6.41
CA ALA A 501 -5.97 41.54 -7.47
C ALA A 501 -5.32 41.61 -8.84
N ILE A 502 -4.21 42.35 -8.97
CA ILE A 502 -3.44 42.41 -10.23
C ILE A 502 -2.95 41.01 -10.62
N THR A 503 -2.40 40.26 -9.67
CA THR A 503 -1.96 38.88 -9.91
C THR A 503 -3.10 38.01 -10.43
N ALA A 504 -4.29 38.08 -9.81
CA ALA A 504 -5.45 37.29 -10.22
C ALA A 504 -5.97 37.66 -11.61
N VAL A 505 -5.86 38.93 -11.99
CA VAL A 505 -6.19 39.41 -13.34
C VAL A 505 -5.17 38.92 -14.37
N VAL A 506 -3.88 39.16 -14.12
CA VAL A 506 -2.79 38.82 -15.05
C VAL A 506 -2.71 37.30 -15.27
N LYS A 507 -2.92 36.49 -14.23
CA LYS A 507 -2.92 35.02 -14.36
C LYS A 507 -4.02 34.45 -15.26
N LYS A 508 -5.05 35.23 -15.58
CA LYS A 508 -6.08 34.84 -16.55
C LYS A 508 -5.63 35.09 -18.01
N THR A 509 -4.44 35.64 -18.24
CA THR A 509 -3.96 36.02 -19.57
C THR A 509 -2.62 35.34 -19.88
N GLY A 510 -2.53 34.66 -21.03
CA GLY A 510 -1.27 34.16 -21.58
C GLY A 510 -0.49 33.17 -20.70
N ASP A 511 0.74 32.88 -21.11
CA ASP A 511 1.71 32.09 -20.32
C ASP A 511 2.51 32.97 -19.33
N ALA A 512 3.33 32.34 -18.48
CA ALA A 512 4.12 33.04 -17.47
C ALA A 512 5.07 34.10 -18.05
N PHE A 513 5.56 33.92 -19.29
CA PHE A 513 6.43 34.88 -19.95
C PHE A 513 5.65 36.12 -20.39
N GLN A 514 4.48 35.93 -21.00
CA GLN A 514 3.57 37.02 -21.37
C GLN A 514 3.08 37.78 -20.14
N GLN A 515 2.64 37.06 -19.10
CA GLN A 515 2.25 37.61 -17.80
C GLN A 515 3.35 38.47 -17.19
N THR A 516 4.59 37.97 -17.21
CA THR A 516 5.77 38.71 -16.74
C THR A 516 5.96 39.99 -17.53
N ASN A 517 5.89 39.95 -18.87
CA ASN A 517 6.05 41.13 -19.71
C ASN A 517 5.00 42.21 -19.40
N THR A 518 3.73 41.81 -19.28
CA THR A 518 2.65 42.73 -18.92
C THR A 518 2.92 43.45 -17.61
N VAL A 519 3.39 42.73 -16.58
CA VAL A 519 3.72 43.34 -15.28
C VAL A 519 4.96 44.24 -15.38
N LEU A 520 5.97 43.85 -16.16
CA LEU A 520 7.19 44.65 -16.34
C LEU A 520 6.92 45.97 -17.08
N GLU A 521 6.02 45.98 -18.07
CA GLU A 521 5.59 47.20 -18.74
C GLU A 521 4.98 48.20 -17.74
N GLN A 522 4.09 47.73 -16.86
CA GLN A 522 3.48 48.56 -15.82
C GLN A 522 4.51 49.02 -14.77
N MET A 523 5.41 48.12 -14.34
CA MET A 523 6.48 48.44 -13.40
C MET A 523 7.45 49.50 -13.97
N ASN A 524 7.77 49.43 -15.26
CA ASN A 524 8.68 50.38 -15.90
C ASN A 524 8.08 51.79 -16.01
N ALA A 525 6.77 51.88 -16.23
CA ALA A 525 6.01 53.12 -16.26
C ALA A 525 5.72 53.71 -14.86
N ALA A 526 5.86 52.92 -13.80
CA ALA A 526 5.58 53.37 -12.43
C ALA A 526 6.67 54.33 -11.88
N PRO A 527 6.30 55.24 -10.95
CA PRO A 527 7.26 56.05 -10.20
C PRO A 527 8.33 55.20 -9.51
N ALA A 528 9.56 55.72 -9.39
CA ALA A 528 10.72 54.97 -8.90
C ALA A 528 10.49 54.34 -7.51
N ASP A 529 9.87 55.09 -6.59
CA ASP A 529 9.54 54.66 -5.22
C ASP A 529 8.42 53.59 -5.18
N LYS A 530 7.66 53.43 -6.27
CA LYS A 530 6.56 52.45 -6.39
C LYS A 530 6.96 51.16 -7.11
N LYS A 531 8.08 51.15 -7.83
CA LYS A 531 8.58 49.95 -8.54
C LYS A 531 8.72 48.71 -7.63
N PRO A 532 9.17 48.80 -6.36
CA PRO A 532 9.24 47.65 -5.46
C PRO A 532 7.90 46.92 -5.26
N ASN A 533 6.76 47.62 -5.39
CA ASN A 533 5.42 47.03 -5.23
C ASN A 533 5.09 45.97 -6.31
N TYR A 534 5.85 45.90 -7.41
CA TYR A 534 5.59 44.94 -8.49
C TYR A 534 6.34 43.61 -8.30
N LEU A 535 7.39 43.58 -7.48
CA LEU A 535 8.25 42.40 -7.33
C LEU A 535 7.50 41.19 -6.75
N ARG A 536 6.56 41.41 -5.83
CA ARG A 536 5.71 40.33 -5.29
C ARG A 536 4.73 39.78 -6.33
N ILE A 537 4.28 40.59 -7.28
CA ILE A 537 3.43 40.14 -8.38
C ILE A 537 4.24 39.21 -9.28
N LEU A 538 5.47 39.60 -9.64
CA LEU A 538 6.41 38.77 -10.40
C LEU A 538 6.69 37.43 -9.69
N ALA A 539 6.92 37.44 -8.37
CA ALA A 539 7.10 36.21 -7.61
C ALA A 539 5.86 35.30 -7.57
N ASN A 540 4.65 35.87 -7.58
CA ASN A 540 3.43 35.10 -7.68
C ASN A 540 3.19 34.53 -9.08
N ILE A 541 3.66 35.20 -10.15
CA ILE A 541 3.63 34.69 -11.52
C ILE A 541 4.61 33.53 -11.67
N GLY A 542 5.84 33.70 -11.20
CA GLY A 542 6.89 32.69 -11.30
C GLY A 542 7.58 32.66 -12.67
N GLY A 543 8.39 31.63 -12.89
CA GLY A 543 9.14 31.45 -14.15
C GLY A 543 10.50 32.17 -14.19
N LYS A 544 11.36 31.73 -15.12
CA LYS A 544 12.78 32.14 -15.18
C LYS A 544 12.97 33.65 -15.33
N LYS A 545 12.17 34.30 -16.19
CA LYS A 545 12.28 35.75 -16.44
C LYS A 545 11.87 36.58 -15.23
N ALA A 546 10.77 36.21 -14.56
CA ALA A 546 10.37 36.86 -13.32
C ALA A 546 11.46 36.68 -12.24
N LEU A 547 11.98 35.46 -12.09
CA LEU A 547 13.02 35.15 -11.11
C LEU A 547 14.29 35.97 -11.35
N SER A 548 14.78 36.02 -12.60
CA SER A 548 15.97 36.82 -12.94
C SER A 548 15.75 38.30 -12.68
N THR A 549 14.56 38.84 -12.94
CA THR A 549 14.26 40.24 -12.66
C THR A 549 14.23 40.55 -11.17
N VAL A 550 13.59 39.70 -10.37
CA VAL A 550 13.55 39.89 -8.91
C VAL A 550 14.95 39.73 -8.30
N ALA A 551 15.76 38.78 -8.78
CA ALA A 551 17.15 38.63 -8.35
C ALA A 551 18.00 39.86 -8.71
N ALA A 552 17.86 40.41 -9.92
CA ALA A 552 18.55 41.63 -10.34
C ALA A 552 18.12 42.86 -9.52
N ALA A 553 16.85 42.93 -9.10
CA ALA A 553 16.36 43.98 -8.22
C ALA A 553 17.03 43.93 -6.83
N PHE A 554 17.35 42.73 -6.32
CA PHE A 554 18.15 42.60 -5.09
C PHE A 554 19.61 43.03 -5.30
N GLN A 555 20.22 42.67 -6.43
CA GLN A 555 21.63 42.99 -6.68
C GLN A 555 21.89 44.48 -6.91
N ASN A 556 20.99 45.16 -7.63
CA ASN A 556 21.22 46.52 -8.12
C ASN A 556 20.33 47.59 -7.46
N GLY A 557 19.38 47.18 -6.61
CA GLY A 557 18.40 48.07 -5.99
C GLY A 557 18.93 48.81 -4.76
N ASP A 558 18.22 49.85 -4.36
CA ASP A 558 18.39 50.49 -3.04
C ASP A 558 17.86 49.57 -1.91
N ALA A 559 18.04 49.98 -0.65
CA ALA A 559 17.65 49.17 0.50
C ALA A 559 16.15 48.79 0.51
N ALA A 560 15.26 49.66 0.02
CA ALA A 560 13.83 49.36 -0.08
C ALA A 560 13.55 48.31 -1.15
N THR A 561 14.19 48.42 -2.31
CA THR A 561 14.09 47.48 -3.43
C THR A 561 14.69 46.13 -3.06
N GLN A 562 15.83 46.11 -2.37
CA GLN A 562 16.47 44.90 -1.86
C GLN A 562 15.55 44.14 -0.89
N ASN A 563 14.97 44.83 0.08
CA ASN A 563 14.00 44.25 1.01
C ASN A 563 12.77 43.67 0.27
N ALA A 564 12.21 44.40 -0.69
CA ALA A 564 11.07 43.92 -1.46
C ALA A 564 11.42 42.70 -2.34
N ALA A 565 12.61 42.69 -2.95
CA ALA A 565 13.10 41.58 -3.76
C ALA A 565 13.32 40.33 -2.91
N LEU A 566 13.95 40.45 -1.73
CA LEU A 566 14.17 39.32 -0.84
C LEU A 566 12.85 38.76 -0.28
N ASN A 567 11.87 39.62 0.00
CA ASN A 567 10.51 39.21 0.37
C ASN A 567 9.86 38.41 -0.77
N ALA A 568 9.95 38.91 -1.99
CA ALA A 568 9.42 38.25 -3.18
C ALA A 568 10.08 36.88 -3.42
N LEU A 569 11.41 36.76 -3.30
CA LEU A 569 12.14 35.49 -3.42
C LEU A 569 11.74 34.50 -2.32
N SER A 570 11.56 34.97 -1.08
CA SER A 570 11.21 34.10 0.06
C SER A 570 9.78 33.53 -0.03
N ASP A 571 8.87 34.29 -0.65
CA ASP A 571 7.47 33.90 -0.84
C ASP A 571 7.17 33.25 -2.20
N TRP A 572 8.22 32.94 -2.97
CA TRP A 572 8.13 32.27 -4.27
C TRP A 572 7.36 30.95 -4.20
N LYS A 573 6.50 30.67 -5.19
CA LYS A 573 5.51 29.59 -5.08
C LYS A 573 6.06 28.17 -5.19
N ASP A 574 7.28 28.01 -5.67
CA ASP A 574 7.98 26.74 -5.84
C ASP A 574 9.44 26.86 -5.36
N ALA A 575 10.21 25.78 -5.55
CA ALA A 575 11.60 25.71 -5.11
C ALA A 575 12.59 26.46 -6.02
N SER A 576 12.16 27.07 -7.14
CA SER A 576 13.08 27.66 -8.12
C SER A 576 13.88 28.86 -7.59
N ALA A 577 13.36 29.57 -6.59
CA ALA A 577 14.09 30.66 -5.92
C ALA A 577 15.17 30.18 -4.93
N ALA A 578 15.26 28.88 -4.63
CA ALA A 578 16.19 28.34 -3.62
C ALA A 578 17.65 28.69 -3.92
N SER A 579 18.08 28.59 -5.18
CA SER A 579 19.48 28.90 -5.56
C SER A 579 19.82 30.37 -5.28
N GLU A 580 18.93 31.30 -5.64
CA GLU A 580 19.15 32.74 -5.39
C GLU A 580 19.10 33.07 -3.89
N LEU A 581 18.17 32.48 -3.14
CA LEU A 581 18.11 32.63 -1.68
C LEU A 581 19.39 32.12 -1.01
N TYR A 582 19.93 30.98 -1.45
CA TYR A 582 21.19 30.46 -0.94
C TYR A 582 22.37 31.40 -1.24
N LYS A 583 22.48 31.91 -2.47
CA LYS A 583 23.53 32.88 -2.85
C LYS A 583 23.47 34.13 -1.99
N ILE A 584 22.26 34.68 -1.78
CA ILE A 584 22.05 35.86 -0.93
C ILE A 584 22.48 35.56 0.50
N GLY A 585 21.98 34.48 1.10
CA GLY A 585 22.30 34.07 2.47
C GLY A 585 23.80 33.82 2.67
N LYS A 586 24.47 33.18 1.70
CA LYS A 586 25.90 32.87 1.82
C LYS A 586 26.80 34.11 1.76
N ASN A 587 26.42 35.12 0.98
CA ASN A 587 27.26 36.28 0.68
C ASN A 587 26.91 37.53 1.50
N THR A 588 25.72 37.59 2.12
CA THR A 588 25.31 38.77 2.89
C THR A 588 26.04 38.88 4.23
N THR A 589 26.39 40.12 4.58
CA THR A 589 26.85 40.51 5.93
C THR A 589 25.71 41.08 6.79
N ASP A 590 24.58 41.44 6.17
CA ASP A 590 23.38 41.92 6.87
C ASP A 590 22.65 40.73 7.53
N ALA A 591 22.46 40.82 8.84
CA ALA A 591 21.85 39.76 9.65
C ALA A 591 20.35 39.56 9.32
N SER A 592 19.61 40.63 9.03
CA SER A 592 18.20 40.55 8.65
C SER A 592 18.05 39.87 7.29
N TYR A 593 18.93 40.19 6.34
CA TYR A 593 18.92 39.53 5.03
C TYR A 593 19.27 38.06 5.14
N LEU A 594 20.22 37.71 6.01
CA LEU A 594 20.56 36.32 6.28
C LEU A 594 19.37 35.55 6.86
N ASP A 595 18.74 36.06 7.92
CA ASP A 595 17.59 35.42 8.56
C ASP A 595 16.45 35.17 7.56
N GLN A 596 16.16 36.17 6.74
CA GLN A 596 15.12 36.09 5.75
C GLN A 596 15.48 35.13 4.60
N ALA A 597 16.72 35.13 4.12
CA ALA A 597 17.19 34.20 3.09
C ALA A 597 17.15 32.75 3.57
N VAL A 598 17.55 32.48 4.83
CA VAL A 598 17.45 31.15 5.45
C VAL A 598 15.98 30.71 5.53
N SER A 599 15.10 31.55 6.08
CA SER A 599 13.66 31.26 6.17
C SER A 599 13.03 31.01 4.80
N GLY A 600 13.35 31.84 3.81
CA GLY A 600 12.93 31.67 2.42
C GLY A 600 13.42 30.36 1.82
N TYR A 601 14.67 29.98 2.06
CA TYR A 601 15.25 28.74 1.53
C TYR A 601 14.57 27.51 2.15
N ILE A 602 14.29 27.54 3.45
CA ILE A 602 13.54 26.47 4.13
C ILE A 602 12.13 26.35 3.54
N LYS A 603 11.43 27.47 3.32
CA LYS A 603 10.14 27.46 2.61
C LYS A 603 10.25 26.85 1.21
N ALA A 604 11.30 27.17 0.47
CA ALA A 604 11.56 26.61 -0.86
C ALA A 604 11.79 25.09 -0.80
N ALA A 605 12.57 24.60 0.17
CA ALA A 605 12.75 23.16 0.41
C ALA A 605 11.44 22.46 0.77
N ASN A 606 10.58 23.09 1.56
CA ASN A 606 9.26 22.56 1.92
C ASN A 606 8.29 22.51 0.74
N ARG A 607 8.37 23.49 -0.17
CA ARG A 607 7.59 23.56 -1.42
C ARG A 607 8.12 22.63 -2.51
N LEU A 608 9.31 22.02 -2.31
CA LEU A 608 9.86 21.07 -3.26
C LEU A 608 8.98 19.81 -3.34
N ASN A 609 8.52 19.49 -4.55
CA ASN A 609 7.77 18.27 -4.82
C ASN A 609 8.70 17.11 -5.20
N GLN A 610 9.62 16.75 -4.30
CA GLN A 610 10.58 15.64 -4.47
C GLN A 610 10.67 14.81 -3.18
N THR A 611 11.49 13.76 -3.21
CA THR A 611 11.64 12.79 -2.12
C THR A 611 12.10 13.43 -0.79
N PRO A 612 11.83 12.78 0.36
CA PRO A 612 12.39 13.22 1.64
C PRO A 612 13.92 13.31 1.65
N THR A 613 14.62 12.42 0.93
CA THR A 613 16.08 12.46 0.78
C THR A 613 16.53 13.77 0.13
N GLN A 614 15.84 14.19 -0.94
CA GLN A 614 16.15 15.43 -1.62
C GLN A 614 15.91 16.67 -0.75
N LYS A 615 14.83 16.67 0.04
CA LYS A 615 14.56 17.74 1.00
C LYS A 615 15.64 17.81 2.08
N VAL A 616 16.12 16.67 2.56
CA VAL A 616 17.21 16.60 3.56
C VAL A 616 18.51 17.15 2.99
N LEU A 617 18.83 16.88 1.72
CA LEU A 617 19.99 17.48 1.05
C LEU A 617 19.90 19.01 0.99
N MET A 618 18.73 19.57 0.63
CA MET A 618 18.51 21.02 0.68
C MET A 618 18.62 21.58 2.10
N LEU A 619 17.95 20.96 3.08
CA LEU A 619 17.99 21.41 4.47
C LEU A 619 19.42 21.34 5.04
N ARG A 620 20.20 20.32 4.69
CA ARG A 620 21.62 20.24 5.04
C ARG A 620 22.42 21.36 4.40
N LYS A 621 22.20 21.66 3.12
CA LYS A 621 22.83 22.82 2.45
C LYS A 621 22.48 24.15 3.13
N ALA A 622 21.28 24.29 3.68
CA ALA A 622 20.89 25.46 4.46
C ALA A 622 21.68 25.60 5.77
N MET A 623 22.19 24.50 6.35
CA MET A 623 23.08 24.56 7.52
C MET A 623 24.39 25.30 7.18
N ASP A 624 24.91 25.14 5.96
CA ASP A 624 26.20 25.72 5.51
C ASP A 624 26.18 27.25 5.38
N MET A 625 25.00 27.87 5.34
CA MET A 625 24.83 29.33 5.35
C MET A 625 24.34 29.86 6.70
N SER A 626 23.91 29.00 7.62
CA SER A 626 23.34 29.40 8.90
C SER A 626 24.45 29.75 9.91
N LYS A 627 24.35 30.94 10.52
CA LYS A 627 25.31 31.47 11.50
C LYS A 627 24.81 31.35 12.94
N THR A 628 23.51 31.40 13.18
CA THR A 628 22.92 31.40 14.53
C THR A 628 22.27 30.06 14.88
N ALA A 629 22.14 29.76 16.18
CA ALA A 629 21.41 28.58 16.62
C ALA A 629 19.93 28.63 16.23
N ALA A 630 19.28 29.79 16.28
CA ALA A 630 17.88 29.93 15.87
C ALA A 630 17.65 29.51 14.40
N GLN A 631 18.57 29.89 13.51
CA GLN A 631 18.56 29.46 12.10
C GLN A 631 18.72 27.94 11.99
N LYS A 632 19.74 27.36 12.64
CA LYS A 632 19.97 25.91 12.65
C LYS A 632 18.80 25.13 13.24
N GLU A 633 18.19 25.64 14.31
CA GLU A 633 17.02 25.05 14.95
C GLU A 633 15.81 25.01 14.00
N SER A 634 15.59 26.07 13.22
CA SER A 634 14.50 26.11 12.23
C SER A 634 14.67 25.05 11.13
N ILE A 635 15.91 24.76 10.75
CA ILE A 635 16.24 23.68 9.81
C ILE A 635 16.01 22.30 10.46
N LEU A 636 16.48 22.09 11.69
CA LEU A 636 16.26 20.85 12.43
C LEU A 636 14.76 20.56 12.60
N LYS A 637 13.93 21.59 12.89
CA LYS A 637 12.47 21.46 12.99
C LYS A 637 11.84 20.90 11.72
N GLU A 638 12.33 21.28 10.54
CA GLU A 638 11.84 20.72 9.27
C GLU A 638 12.42 19.31 8.99
N LEU A 639 13.64 18.99 9.45
CA LEU A 639 14.17 17.62 9.35
C LEU A 639 13.31 16.60 10.11
N VAL A 640 12.61 16.99 11.20
CA VAL A 640 11.69 16.12 11.95
C VAL A 640 10.62 15.49 11.04
N ARG A 641 10.22 16.20 9.97
CA ARG A 641 9.22 15.74 9.00
C ARG A 641 9.82 14.89 7.88
N ASN A 642 11.14 14.91 7.69
CA ASN A 642 11.86 14.24 6.60
C ASN A 642 12.73 13.09 7.14
N ARG A 643 12.06 12.05 7.62
CA ARG A 643 12.56 10.93 8.45
C ARG A 643 13.48 9.93 7.71
N THR A 644 14.61 10.40 7.21
CA THR A 644 15.60 9.58 6.48
C THR A 644 16.79 9.20 7.36
N PHE A 645 17.58 8.20 6.93
CA PHE A 645 18.82 7.83 7.62
C PHE A 645 19.78 9.03 7.69
N ASN A 646 19.98 9.76 6.58
CA ASN A 646 20.81 10.96 6.55
C ASN A 646 20.30 12.07 7.49
N ALA A 647 18.97 12.22 7.67
CA ALA A 647 18.42 13.18 8.63
C ALA A 647 18.73 12.79 10.08
N LEU A 648 18.63 11.49 10.40
CA LEU A 648 19.00 10.94 11.70
C LEU A 648 20.48 11.19 12.01
N ILE A 649 21.37 10.87 11.07
CA ILE A 649 22.82 11.07 11.21
C ILE A 649 23.16 12.56 11.34
N LEU A 650 22.60 13.41 10.48
CA LEU A 650 22.82 14.85 10.53
C LEU A 650 22.40 15.46 11.87
N ALA A 651 21.22 15.08 12.39
CA ALA A 651 20.74 15.56 13.68
C ALA A 651 21.58 15.05 14.85
N GLY A 652 22.15 13.84 14.73
CA GLY A 652 23.05 13.27 15.74
C GLY A 652 24.24 14.16 16.09
N ASN A 653 24.75 14.92 15.11
CA ASN A 653 25.86 15.87 15.30
C ASN A 653 25.54 17.06 16.21
N TYR A 654 24.25 17.30 16.50
CA TYR A 654 23.78 18.42 17.32
C TYR A 654 23.24 18.00 18.69
N LEU A 655 23.40 16.73 19.07
CA LEU A 655 22.94 16.23 20.37
C LEU A 655 23.75 16.74 21.57
N ASP A 656 24.96 17.28 21.35
CA ASP A 656 25.78 17.93 22.38
C ASP A 656 25.66 19.46 22.38
N ASP A 657 24.97 20.03 21.40
CA ASP A 657 24.79 21.48 21.30
C ASP A 657 23.65 21.90 22.23
N THR A 658 23.98 22.56 23.34
CA THR A 658 22.99 22.95 24.37
C THR A 658 21.80 23.75 23.84
N GLN A 659 21.95 24.47 22.72
CA GLN A 659 20.86 25.26 22.11
C GLN A 659 20.03 24.46 21.10
N LEU A 660 20.54 23.33 20.60
CA LEU A 660 19.92 22.53 19.54
C LEU A 660 19.54 21.11 19.95
N GLN A 661 20.08 20.60 21.07
CA GLN A 661 19.99 19.22 21.53
C GLN A 661 18.55 18.69 21.60
N GLN A 662 17.59 19.51 22.03
CA GLN A 662 16.19 19.11 22.16
C GLN A 662 15.54 18.85 20.79
N THR A 663 15.72 19.78 19.85
CA THR A 663 15.19 19.65 18.48
C THR A 663 15.93 18.53 17.73
N ALA A 664 17.24 18.42 17.91
CA ALA A 664 18.04 17.33 17.35
C ALA A 664 17.57 15.95 17.85
N ALA A 665 17.33 15.80 19.15
CA ALA A 665 16.80 14.57 19.73
C ALA A 665 15.43 14.19 19.14
N GLN A 666 14.57 15.18 18.89
CA GLN A 666 13.27 14.94 18.25
C GLN A 666 13.42 14.37 16.82
N VAL A 667 14.40 14.84 16.03
CA VAL A 667 14.68 14.32 14.69
C VAL A 667 15.20 12.88 14.77
N VAL A 668 16.15 12.60 15.68
CA VAL A 668 16.74 11.27 15.87
C VAL A 668 15.66 10.26 16.27
N ILE A 669 14.87 10.57 17.29
CA ILE A 669 13.79 9.71 17.79
C ILE A 669 12.76 9.44 16.70
N ASN A 670 12.26 10.49 16.03
CA ASN A 670 11.21 10.31 15.02
C ASN A 670 11.69 9.56 13.79
N SER A 671 12.94 9.75 13.39
CA SER A 671 13.53 9.03 12.25
C SER A 671 13.70 7.55 12.56
N ALA A 672 14.25 7.21 13.73
CA ALA A 672 14.46 5.82 14.13
C ALA A 672 13.14 5.07 14.36
N LEU A 673 12.18 5.68 15.07
CA LEU A 673 10.89 5.04 15.33
C LEU A 673 10.04 4.84 14.08
N ALA A 674 10.26 5.64 13.03
CA ALA A 674 9.52 5.53 11.78
C ALA A 674 10.02 4.41 10.86
N ASN A 675 11.27 3.93 11.03
CA ASN A 675 11.83 2.88 10.20
C ASN A 675 12.66 1.89 11.02
N LYS A 676 12.17 0.66 11.16
CA LYS A 676 12.85 -0.42 11.91
C LYS A 676 14.17 -0.87 11.28
N ASP A 677 14.42 -0.55 10.00
CA ASP A 677 15.69 -0.84 9.35
C ASP A 677 16.82 0.07 9.82
N PHE A 678 16.50 1.21 10.45
CA PHE A 678 17.47 2.07 11.10
C PHE A 678 17.82 1.49 12.46
N GLN A 679 18.68 0.49 12.43
CA GLN A 679 19.16 -0.25 13.58
C GLN A 679 20.69 -0.30 13.60
N GLY A 680 21.24 -0.83 14.68
CA GLY A 680 22.67 -0.99 14.86
C GLY A 680 23.26 -0.07 15.92
N ASP A 681 24.55 -0.19 16.15
CA ASP A 681 25.22 0.47 17.27
C ASP A 681 25.23 1.99 17.14
N ALA A 682 25.39 2.52 15.92
CA ALA A 682 25.31 3.96 15.67
C ALA A 682 23.93 4.52 16.02
N VAL A 683 22.85 3.86 15.57
CA VAL A 683 21.48 4.29 15.87
C VAL A 683 21.16 4.11 17.36
N ARG A 684 21.59 3.01 17.97
CA ARG A 684 21.43 2.73 19.40
C ARG A 684 22.11 3.80 20.26
N GLN A 685 23.35 4.19 19.92
CA GLN A 685 24.06 5.27 20.61
C GLN A 685 23.33 6.61 20.49
N LEU A 686 22.90 6.97 19.29
CA LEU A 686 22.15 8.21 19.05
C LEU A 686 20.81 8.22 19.80
N LEU A 687 20.07 7.11 19.81
CA LEU A 687 18.82 6.97 20.55
C LEU A 687 19.01 7.04 22.06
N ASN A 688 20.02 6.35 22.61
CA ASN A 688 20.33 6.42 24.03
C ASN A 688 20.65 7.86 24.47
N LYS A 689 21.37 8.60 23.64
CA LYS A 689 21.66 10.01 23.90
C LYS A 689 20.43 10.90 23.76
N ALA A 690 19.67 10.73 22.69
CA ALA A 690 18.44 11.49 22.43
C ALA A 690 17.37 11.24 23.51
N LEU A 691 17.35 10.06 24.13
CA LEU A 691 16.42 9.71 25.21
C LEU A 691 16.48 10.69 26.39
N ASN A 692 17.66 11.25 26.68
CA ASN A 692 17.83 12.24 27.74
C ASN A 692 17.04 13.54 27.49
N PHE A 693 16.66 13.79 26.24
CA PHE A 693 15.97 15.01 25.80
C PHE A 693 14.55 14.74 25.27
N ALA A 694 14.02 13.53 25.47
CA ALA A 694 12.66 13.19 25.08
C ALA A 694 11.62 14.04 25.84
N THR A 695 10.61 14.53 25.12
CA THR A 695 9.69 15.60 25.57
C THR A 695 8.60 15.13 26.52
N ASN A 696 8.22 13.85 26.46
CA ASN A 696 7.18 13.27 27.31
C ASN A 696 7.43 11.79 27.62
N ASN A 697 6.69 11.25 28.59
CA ASN A 697 6.85 9.86 29.04
C ASN A 697 6.49 8.83 27.96
N GLU A 698 5.47 9.10 27.13
CA GLU A 698 5.08 8.20 26.04
C GLU A 698 6.22 8.01 25.02
N GLN A 699 6.88 9.11 24.65
CA GLN A 699 8.04 9.09 23.75
C GLN A 699 9.22 8.34 24.37
N LYS A 700 9.47 8.53 25.68
CA LYS A 700 10.51 7.79 26.41
C LYS A 700 10.25 6.29 26.38
N GLU A 701 9.02 5.87 26.66
CA GLU A 701 8.66 4.44 26.64
C GLU A 701 8.69 3.86 25.22
N ALA A 702 8.29 4.62 24.20
CA ALA A 702 8.41 4.20 22.80
C ALA A 702 9.88 3.97 22.39
N VAL A 703 10.80 4.87 22.78
CA VAL A 703 12.24 4.72 22.52
C VAL A 703 12.82 3.54 23.30
N LYS A 704 12.50 3.38 24.59
CA LYS A 704 12.95 2.22 25.38
C LYS A 704 12.47 0.90 24.79
N LYS A 705 11.20 0.83 24.39
CA LYS A 705 10.64 -0.34 23.72
C LYS A 705 11.37 -0.62 22.41
N HIS A 706 11.58 0.39 21.58
CA HIS A 706 12.29 0.23 20.32
C HIS A 706 13.75 -0.23 20.53
N LEU A 707 14.45 0.33 21.52
CA LEU A 707 15.80 -0.11 21.90
C LEU A 707 15.83 -1.57 22.39
N ALA A 708 14.80 -2.00 23.15
CA ALA A 708 14.68 -3.37 23.64
C ALA A 708 14.34 -4.38 22.52
N GLU A 709 13.54 -3.96 21.53
CA GLU A 709 13.17 -4.78 20.37
C GLU A 709 14.24 -4.76 19.26
N MET A 710 15.16 -3.80 19.27
CA MET A 710 16.19 -3.64 18.25
C MET A 710 17.17 -4.82 18.28
N PRO A 711 17.30 -5.60 17.18
CA PRO A 711 18.24 -6.70 17.08
C PRO A 711 19.68 -6.33 17.48
N ALA A 712 20.40 -7.30 18.05
CA ALA A 712 21.84 -7.18 18.24
C ALA A 712 22.55 -7.19 16.87
N GLY A 713 23.61 -6.40 16.73
CA GLY A 713 24.38 -6.27 15.49
C GLY A 713 24.79 -4.82 15.22
N GLU A 714 25.78 -4.64 14.35
CA GLU A 714 26.39 -3.33 14.07
C GLU A 714 25.48 -2.42 13.24
N GLY A 715 24.57 -3.00 12.44
CA GLY A 715 23.68 -2.25 11.53
C GLY A 715 24.47 -1.43 10.51
N PHE A 716 24.11 -0.15 10.31
CA PHE A 716 24.88 0.75 9.45
C PHE A 716 26.12 1.27 10.18
N VAL A 717 27.30 0.95 9.64
CA VAL A 717 28.62 1.36 10.14
C VAL A 717 29.22 2.40 9.20
N SER A 718 29.81 3.45 9.76
CA SER A 718 30.52 4.44 8.95
C SER A 718 31.83 3.85 8.39
N LEU A 719 31.99 3.86 7.07
CA LEU A 719 33.25 3.54 6.41
C LEU A 719 34.26 4.68 6.50
N PHE A 720 33.80 5.91 6.73
CA PHE A 720 34.65 7.09 6.81
C PHE A 720 34.44 7.81 8.15
N ASN A 721 35.51 7.94 8.93
CA ASN A 721 35.45 8.51 10.27
C ASN A 721 35.44 10.06 10.30
N GLY A 722 35.51 10.70 9.12
CA GLY A 722 35.54 12.17 8.99
C GLY A 722 36.90 12.82 9.32
N LYS A 723 37.92 12.04 9.69
CA LYS A 723 39.20 12.53 10.23
C LYS A 723 40.40 12.08 9.42
N ASP A 724 40.44 10.81 9.01
CA ASP A 724 41.56 10.21 8.31
C ASP A 724 41.12 9.03 7.42
N LEU A 725 42.09 8.37 6.79
CA LEU A 725 41.88 7.23 5.89
C LEU A 725 41.91 5.87 6.62
N THR A 726 41.68 5.82 7.93
CA THR A 726 41.57 4.55 8.65
C THR A 726 40.46 3.70 8.04
N GLY A 727 40.74 2.42 7.79
CA GLY A 727 39.82 1.52 7.09
C GLY A 727 39.93 1.56 5.56
N TRP A 728 40.78 2.44 5.00
CA TRP A 728 41.03 2.57 3.57
C TRP A 728 42.50 2.30 3.20
N LYS A 729 42.70 1.90 1.94
CA LYS A 729 44.01 1.60 1.34
C LYS A 729 43.99 1.90 -0.17
N GLY A 730 45.14 1.87 -0.81
CA GLY A 730 45.26 2.01 -2.27
C GLY A 730 44.89 0.72 -3.01
N LEU A 731 44.40 0.86 -4.24
CA LEU A 731 44.02 -0.29 -5.07
C LEU A 731 45.26 -1.01 -5.64
N VAL A 732 45.41 -2.31 -5.37
CA VAL A 732 46.43 -3.16 -6.03
C VAL A 732 45.80 -4.02 -7.11
N ALA A 733 45.95 -3.63 -8.38
CA ALA A 733 45.46 -4.35 -9.55
C ALA A 733 43.95 -4.68 -9.49
N ASN A 734 43.43 -5.40 -10.49
CA ASN A 734 42.07 -5.93 -10.41
C ASN A 734 41.99 -7.18 -9.50
N PRO A 735 40.78 -7.56 -9.03
CA PRO A 735 40.63 -8.69 -8.10
C PRO A 735 41.21 -10.02 -8.59
N ILE A 736 41.16 -10.30 -9.90
CA ILE A 736 41.65 -11.57 -10.49
C ILE A 736 43.18 -11.64 -10.40
N ALA A 737 43.86 -10.56 -10.83
CA ALA A 737 45.31 -10.48 -10.76
C ALA A 737 45.78 -10.47 -9.30
N ARG A 738 45.09 -9.75 -8.43
CA ARG A 738 45.38 -9.65 -6.98
C ARG A 738 45.28 -11.01 -6.29
N ALA A 739 44.25 -11.80 -6.58
CA ALA A 739 44.05 -13.12 -5.97
C ALA A 739 45.15 -14.14 -6.31
N LYS A 740 45.88 -13.95 -7.42
CA LYS A 740 46.97 -14.84 -7.87
C LYS A 740 48.34 -14.45 -7.31
N MET A 741 48.46 -13.33 -6.58
CA MET A 741 49.75 -12.86 -6.09
C MET A 741 50.20 -13.61 -4.83
N HIS A 742 51.49 -13.93 -4.74
CA HIS A 742 52.10 -14.38 -3.49
C HIS A 742 51.95 -13.30 -2.40
N PRO A 743 51.68 -13.66 -1.13
CA PRO A 743 51.46 -12.70 -0.05
C PRO A 743 52.52 -11.58 0.06
N ASP A 744 53.81 -11.93 -0.06
CA ASP A 744 54.90 -10.93 0.03
C ASP A 744 54.89 -9.92 -1.13
N THR A 745 54.62 -10.40 -2.34
CA THR A 745 54.50 -9.55 -3.53
C THR A 745 53.30 -8.62 -3.40
N LEU A 746 52.18 -9.13 -2.87
CA LEU A 746 50.99 -8.33 -2.63
C LEU A 746 51.27 -7.25 -1.59
N ALA A 747 51.93 -7.59 -0.48
CA ALA A 747 52.31 -6.63 0.57
C ALA A 747 53.20 -5.50 0.01
N ALA A 748 54.22 -5.84 -0.77
CA ALA A 748 55.11 -4.85 -1.40
C ALA A 748 54.38 -3.94 -2.39
N LYS A 749 53.44 -4.48 -3.18
CA LYS A 749 52.62 -3.68 -4.09
C LYS A 749 51.59 -2.82 -3.34
N GLN A 750 51.05 -3.33 -2.23
CA GLN A 750 50.11 -2.59 -1.38
C GLN A 750 50.76 -1.34 -0.81
N ALA A 751 51.99 -1.43 -0.29
CA ALA A 751 52.71 -0.26 0.20
C ALA A 751 52.87 0.84 -0.86
N LYS A 752 53.16 0.47 -2.11
CA LYS A 752 53.27 1.41 -3.24
C LYS A 752 51.91 2.01 -3.64
N ALA A 753 50.87 1.19 -3.67
CA ALA A 753 49.50 1.65 -3.96
C ALA A 753 49.02 2.63 -2.88
N ASP A 754 49.31 2.36 -1.61
CA ASP A 754 48.96 3.23 -0.49
C ASP A 754 49.67 4.59 -0.60
N GLU A 755 50.95 4.61 -0.96
CA GLU A 755 51.71 5.85 -1.19
C GLU A 755 51.11 6.65 -2.35
N MET A 756 50.77 6.00 -3.47
CA MET A 756 50.20 6.67 -4.64
C MET A 756 48.81 7.24 -4.35
N MET A 757 47.94 6.44 -3.72
CA MET A 757 46.60 6.86 -3.32
C MET A 757 46.66 8.10 -2.40
N ARG A 758 47.58 8.13 -1.42
CA ARG A 758 47.73 9.26 -0.47
C ARG A 758 48.14 10.59 -1.13
N LYS A 759 48.62 10.59 -2.37
CA LYS A 759 48.89 11.82 -3.14
C LYS A 759 47.61 12.47 -3.67
N GLY A 760 46.53 11.69 -3.78
CA GLY A 760 45.28 12.09 -4.41
C GLY A 760 44.08 12.27 -3.51
N TRP A 761 44.08 11.58 -2.37
CA TRP A 761 42.95 11.59 -1.45
C TRP A 761 43.28 12.41 -0.21
N VAL A 762 42.45 13.42 0.07
CA VAL A 762 42.58 14.31 1.21
C VAL A 762 41.31 14.31 2.04
N VAL A 763 41.47 14.41 3.36
CA VAL A 763 40.37 14.64 4.29
C VAL A 763 40.34 16.12 4.64
N LYS A 764 39.21 16.77 4.37
CA LYS A 764 39.03 18.20 4.64
C LYS A 764 37.60 18.48 5.07
N ASP A 765 37.42 19.20 6.17
CA ASP A 765 36.11 19.62 6.69
C ASP A 765 35.10 18.47 6.88
N GLY A 766 35.59 17.27 7.25
CA GLY A 766 34.76 16.08 7.41
C GLY A 766 34.35 15.42 6.08
N GLU A 767 34.93 15.85 4.96
CA GLU A 767 34.72 15.31 3.61
C GLU A 767 35.96 14.51 3.17
N LEU A 768 35.72 13.44 2.41
CA LEU A 768 36.74 12.66 1.73
C LEU A 768 36.82 13.10 0.27
N ILE A 769 37.92 13.73 -0.12
CA ILE A 769 38.04 14.41 -1.41
C ILE A 769 39.15 13.77 -2.25
N PHE A 770 38.81 13.37 -3.47
CA PHE A 770 39.78 13.08 -4.51
C PHE A 770 40.13 14.37 -5.26
N THR A 771 41.43 14.69 -5.39
CA THR A 771 41.91 15.96 -5.93
C THR A 771 42.04 15.98 -7.46
N GLY A 772 41.78 14.86 -8.14
CA GLY A 772 41.97 14.70 -9.59
C GLY A 772 43.29 14.04 -9.99
N HIS A 773 44.21 13.81 -9.05
CA HIS A 773 45.48 13.13 -9.27
C HIS A 773 45.63 11.96 -8.30
N GLY A 774 46.29 10.86 -8.68
CA GLY A 774 46.44 9.68 -7.82
C GLY A 774 45.67 8.48 -8.36
N ASP A 775 45.37 7.52 -7.49
CA ASP A 775 44.75 6.24 -7.83
C ASP A 775 43.53 5.95 -6.94
N ASN A 776 42.76 4.91 -7.27
CA ASN A 776 41.54 4.52 -6.58
C ASN A 776 41.77 4.26 -5.08
N LEU A 777 40.77 4.62 -4.28
CA LEU A 777 40.72 4.34 -2.84
C LEU A 777 39.79 3.15 -2.60
N CYS A 778 40.25 2.15 -1.85
CA CYS A 778 39.42 0.98 -1.55
C CYS A 778 39.41 0.63 -0.06
N THR A 779 38.36 -0.06 0.36
CA THR A 779 38.21 -0.51 1.75
C THR A 779 39.25 -1.60 2.07
N VAL A 780 39.78 -1.58 3.30
CA VAL A 780 40.63 -2.67 3.81
C VAL A 780 39.80 -3.95 3.98
N LYS A 781 38.59 -3.80 4.55
CA LYS A 781 37.60 -4.87 4.69
C LYS A 781 36.96 -5.18 3.33
N LYS A 782 36.70 -6.46 3.08
CA LYS A 782 35.91 -6.92 1.95
C LYS A 782 34.44 -7.00 2.35
N TYR A 783 33.53 -6.81 1.41
CA TYR A 783 32.08 -6.84 1.64
C TYR A 783 31.41 -7.82 0.69
N GLY A 784 30.49 -8.62 1.22
CA GLY A 784 29.64 -9.53 0.46
C GLY A 784 28.32 -8.86 0.13
N ASP A 785 27.20 -9.40 0.56
CA ASP A 785 25.89 -8.75 0.49
C ASP A 785 25.82 -7.55 1.44
N PHE A 786 25.42 -6.38 0.94
CA PHE A 786 25.37 -5.16 1.74
C PHE A 786 24.32 -4.16 1.24
N GLU A 787 24.04 -3.20 2.11
CA GLU A 787 23.39 -1.93 1.79
C GLU A 787 24.33 -0.79 2.14
N MET A 788 24.27 0.29 1.37
CA MET A 788 25.18 1.43 1.49
C MET A 788 24.42 2.73 1.30
N TYR A 789 24.67 3.69 2.19
CA TYR A 789 24.38 5.10 1.95
C TYR A 789 25.69 5.85 1.67
N VAL A 790 25.66 6.78 0.72
CA VAL A 790 26.81 7.63 0.41
C VAL A 790 26.36 8.93 -0.21
N ASP A 791 26.80 10.03 0.38
CA ASP A 791 26.68 11.35 -0.20
C ASP A 791 27.91 11.61 -1.09
N TRP A 792 27.68 12.15 -2.29
CA TRP A 792 28.73 12.54 -3.22
C TRP A 792 28.45 13.88 -3.91
N ARG A 793 29.51 14.58 -4.32
CA ARG A 793 29.46 15.82 -5.09
C ARG A 793 30.60 15.85 -6.11
N ILE A 794 30.31 16.38 -7.29
CA ILE A 794 31.28 16.58 -8.38
C ILE A 794 31.31 18.04 -8.85
N GLU A 795 32.43 18.40 -9.46
CA GLU A 795 32.63 19.65 -10.21
C GLU A 795 32.31 19.48 -11.70
N PRO A 796 32.25 20.58 -12.50
CA PRO A 796 32.01 20.48 -13.93
C PRO A 796 32.98 19.53 -14.62
N LYS A 797 32.47 18.75 -15.57
CA LYS A 797 33.15 17.64 -16.25
C LYS A 797 33.48 16.43 -15.36
N GLY A 798 32.98 16.39 -14.13
CA GLY A 798 33.21 15.30 -13.18
C GLY A 798 32.89 13.92 -13.75
N ASP A 799 33.71 12.95 -13.37
CA ASP A 799 33.57 11.52 -13.70
C ASP A 799 34.08 10.70 -12.52
N ALA A 800 33.27 9.77 -12.03
CA ALA A 800 33.61 8.91 -10.91
C ALA A 800 32.71 7.69 -10.88
N GLY A 801 32.87 6.88 -9.85
CA GLY A 801 31.98 5.77 -9.59
C GLY A 801 32.34 5.05 -8.30
N ILE A 802 31.41 4.20 -7.87
CA ILE A 802 31.59 3.35 -6.70
C ILE A 802 31.59 1.90 -7.18
N TYR A 803 32.76 1.26 -7.15
CA TYR A 803 32.91 -0.14 -7.53
C TYR A 803 32.37 -1.02 -6.42
N LEU A 804 31.48 -1.92 -6.80
CA LEU A 804 30.88 -2.89 -5.90
C LEU A 804 31.70 -4.18 -6.00
N ARG A 805 32.27 -4.65 -4.90
CA ARG A 805 33.13 -5.86 -4.86
C ARG A 805 34.23 -5.83 -5.95
N GLY A 806 34.85 -4.68 -6.13
CA GLY A 806 35.93 -4.46 -7.10
C GLY A 806 35.54 -4.66 -8.57
N SER A 807 34.25 -4.67 -8.95
CA SER A 807 33.79 -4.87 -10.33
C SER A 807 32.31 -4.51 -10.55
N PRO A 808 31.96 -3.85 -11.67
CA PRO A 808 32.20 -2.45 -12.00
C PRO A 808 31.43 -1.45 -11.10
N GLN A 809 31.35 -0.19 -11.54
CA GLN A 809 30.83 0.94 -10.78
C GLN A 809 29.33 1.22 -10.93
N VAL A 810 28.73 1.68 -9.83
CA VAL A 810 27.61 2.61 -9.86
C VAL A 810 28.17 3.96 -10.30
N GLN A 811 27.79 4.40 -11.51
CA GLN A 811 28.39 5.56 -12.17
C GLN A 811 28.00 6.89 -11.51
N VAL A 812 28.94 7.83 -11.50
CA VAL A 812 28.76 9.23 -11.12
C VAL A 812 29.37 10.10 -12.21
N TRP A 813 28.64 11.07 -12.75
CA TRP A 813 29.22 11.97 -13.75
C TRP A 813 28.41 13.25 -13.98
N ASP A 814 29.04 14.20 -14.65
CA ASP A 814 28.38 15.40 -15.13
C ASP A 814 27.47 15.09 -16.32
N THR A 815 26.16 15.25 -16.14
CA THR A 815 25.12 14.92 -17.13
C THR A 815 25.16 15.81 -18.38
N SER A 816 25.91 16.92 -18.35
CA SER A 816 26.14 17.76 -19.53
C SER A 816 27.11 17.16 -20.54
N ARG A 817 27.86 16.10 -20.17
CA ARG A 817 28.80 15.38 -21.05
C ARG A 817 28.08 14.42 -22.00
N VAL A 818 27.25 14.99 -22.88
CA VAL A 818 26.42 14.26 -23.85
C VAL A 818 27.25 13.39 -24.80
N GLU A 819 28.51 13.77 -25.05
CA GLU A 819 29.44 13.08 -25.94
C GLU A 819 29.86 11.70 -25.43
N VAL A 820 29.79 11.47 -24.12
CA VAL A 820 30.03 10.16 -23.50
C VAL A 820 28.75 9.46 -23.03
N GLY A 821 27.57 10.02 -23.36
CA GLY A 821 26.29 9.44 -22.99
C GLY A 821 25.79 9.79 -21.59
N ALA A 822 26.34 10.84 -20.95
CA ALA A 822 26.05 11.20 -19.56
C ALA A 822 24.64 11.77 -19.32
N GLN A 823 23.94 12.17 -20.37
CA GLN A 823 22.62 12.83 -20.29
C GLN A 823 21.51 11.97 -19.67
N VAL A 824 21.71 10.66 -19.55
CA VAL A 824 20.71 9.78 -18.95
C VAL A 824 20.78 9.76 -17.41
N GLY A 825 21.83 10.32 -16.81
CA GLY A 825 22.00 10.46 -15.36
C GLY A 825 23.00 9.50 -14.72
N SER A 826 23.27 9.71 -13.43
CA SER A 826 24.12 8.85 -12.60
C SER A 826 23.34 7.67 -12.00
N GLY A 827 24.07 6.73 -11.38
CA GLY A 827 23.50 5.58 -10.67
C GLY A 827 23.40 4.29 -11.50
N GLY A 828 23.58 4.38 -12.82
CA GLY A 828 23.58 3.21 -13.72
C GLY A 828 24.79 2.29 -13.53
N LEU A 829 24.66 1.03 -13.96
CA LEU A 829 25.69 0.00 -13.99
C LEU A 829 26.40 -0.02 -15.35
N TYR A 830 27.09 1.06 -15.70
CA TYR A 830 27.50 1.38 -17.08
C TYR A 830 28.31 0.33 -17.82
N ASN A 831 29.03 -0.51 -17.09
CA ASN A 831 29.89 -1.54 -17.65
C ASN A 831 29.17 -2.89 -17.86
N ASN A 832 27.88 -3.00 -17.55
CA ASN A 832 27.06 -4.10 -18.02
C ASN A 832 26.90 -4.04 -19.54
N GLN A 833 27.05 -5.19 -20.21
CA GLN A 833 26.90 -5.33 -21.67
C GLN A 833 25.66 -6.13 -22.04
N LYS A 834 25.36 -7.18 -21.27
CA LYS A 834 24.20 -8.06 -21.44
C LYS A 834 23.02 -7.61 -20.60
N ASN A 835 23.29 -7.16 -19.37
CA ASN A 835 22.28 -6.67 -18.45
C ASN A 835 22.07 -5.14 -18.62
N PRO A 836 20.93 -4.59 -18.15
CA PRO A 836 20.72 -3.14 -18.16
C PRO A 836 21.89 -2.37 -17.53
N SER A 837 22.33 -1.31 -18.22
CA SER A 837 23.46 -0.48 -17.79
C SER A 837 23.07 0.97 -17.47
N LYS A 838 22.04 1.49 -18.15
CA LYS A 838 21.53 2.86 -17.96
C LYS A 838 20.57 2.96 -16.77
N PRO A 839 20.53 4.09 -16.05
CA PRO A 839 19.53 4.31 -15.01
C PRO A 839 18.11 4.40 -15.60
N LEU A 840 17.11 4.07 -14.78
CA LEU A 840 15.69 4.14 -15.15
C LEU A 840 15.22 5.58 -15.40
N LYS A 841 15.86 6.58 -14.76
CA LYS A 841 15.58 8.01 -14.95
C LYS A 841 16.71 8.90 -14.44
N LEU A 842 16.75 10.12 -14.96
CA LEU A 842 17.62 11.21 -14.50
C LEU A 842 17.14 11.71 -13.13
N ALA A 843 17.99 11.62 -12.11
CA ALA A 843 17.68 12.03 -10.74
C ALA A 843 18.79 12.89 -10.08
N ASP A 844 19.82 13.24 -10.84
CA ASP A 844 20.96 14.04 -10.41
C ASP A 844 20.58 15.45 -9.98
N ASN A 845 21.25 15.94 -8.95
CA ASN A 845 21.26 17.36 -8.59
C ASN A 845 22.19 18.15 -9.51
N ALA A 846 22.07 19.48 -9.45
CA ALA A 846 22.95 20.36 -10.20
C ALA A 846 24.43 20.13 -9.82
N ILE A 847 25.34 20.41 -10.77
CA ILE A 847 26.78 20.35 -10.51
C ILE A 847 27.15 21.26 -9.34
N GLY A 848 28.03 20.78 -8.45
CA GLY A 848 28.37 21.43 -7.19
C GLY A 848 27.39 21.17 -6.04
N ASP A 849 26.24 20.52 -6.29
CA ASP A 849 25.33 20.07 -5.23
C ASP A 849 25.56 18.60 -4.84
N TRP A 850 25.26 18.31 -3.58
CA TRP A 850 25.35 16.96 -3.03
C TRP A 850 24.22 16.08 -3.56
N ASN A 851 24.55 14.83 -3.81
CA ASN A 851 23.64 13.74 -4.15
C ASN A 851 23.78 12.62 -3.12
N THR A 852 22.73 11.85 -2.89
CA THR A 852 22.77 10.67 -2.02
C THR A 852 22.46 9.42 -2.84
N PHE A 853 23.34 8.43 -2.81
CA PHE A 853 22.98 7.06 -3.19
C PHE A 853 22.53 6.25 -1.97
N TYR A 854 21.51 5.44 -2.19
CA TYR A 854 21.33 4.17 -1.51
C TYR A 854 21.62 3.04 -2.49
N ILE A 855 22.54 2.14 -2.16
CA ILE A 855 22.94 1.00 -2.98
C ILE A 855 22.70 -0.27 -2.18
N GLN A 856 22.00 -1.25 -2.74
CA GLN A 856 21.89 -2.59 -2.18
C GLN A 856 22.51 -3.57 -3.17
N MET A 857 23.46 -4.38 -2.72
CA MET A 857 24.02 -5.48 -3.48
C MET A 857 23.72 -6.79 -2.74
N LYS A 858 22.92 -7.67 -3.35
CA LYS A 858 22.53 -8.97 -2.80
C LYS A 858 22.75 -10.07 -3.83
N GLY A 859 23.56 -11.07 -3.51
CA GLY A 859 24.08 -12.02 -4.50
C GLY A 859 24.83 -11.28 -5.62
N ASP A 860 24.38 -11.44 -6.85
CA ASP A 860 24.88 -10.71 -8.02
C ASP A 860 24.03 -9.50 -8.42
N ARG A 861 23.00 -9.16 -7.64
CA ARG A 861 22.02 -8.12 -8.01
C ARG A 861 22.25 -6.82 -7.29
N VAL A 862 22.04 -5.73 -8.03
CA VAL A 862 22.19 -4.37 -7.53
C VAL A 862 20.88 -3.60 -7.68
N THR A 863 20.52 -2.88 -6.63
CA THR A 863 19.45 -1.87 -6.60
C THR A 863 20.06 -0.54 -6.18
N VAL A 864 19.76 0.54 -6.91
CA VAL A 864 20.26 1.88 -6.63
C VAL A 864 19.10 2.85 -6.55
N ARG A 865 19.07 3.66 -5.49
CA ARG A 865 18.25 4.88 -5.41
C ARG A 865 19.16 6.10 -5.39
N LEU A 866 18.94 7.04 -6.30
CA LEU A 866 19.62 8.33 -6.35
C LEU A 866 18.67 9.41 -5.85
N ASN A 867 19.04 10.13 -4.80
CA ASN A 867 18.21 11.16 -4.17
C ASN A 867 16.81 10.63 -3.80
N GLY A 868 16.75 9.39 -3.31
CA GLY A 868 15.51 8.69 -2.94
C GLY A 868 14.73 8.08 -4.11
N GLU A 869 15.10 8.39 -5.35
CA GLU A 869 14.45 7.90 -6.56
C GLU A 869 15.07 6.59 -7.05
N LEU A 870 14.25 5.58 -7.37
CA LEU A 870 14.73 4.30 -7.90
C LEU A 870 15.32 4.49 -9.31
N VAL A 871 16.59 4.15 -9.49
CA VAL A 871 17.33 4.29 -10.77
C VAL A 871 17.91 2.98 -11.27
N VAL A 872 18.12 1.98 -10.42
CA VAL A 872 18.45 0.60 -10.82
C VAL A 872 17.63 -0.33 -9.95
N ASP A 873 16.95 -1.31 -10.54
CA ASP A 873 16.06 -2.24 -9.83
C ASP A 873 16.49 -3.70 -10.04
N ASN A 874 17.14 -4.27 -9.02
CA ASN A 874 17.44 -5.69 -8.94
C ASN A 874 18.16 -6.27 -10.19
N VAL A 875 19.13 -5.52 -10.73
CA VAL A 875 19.85 -5.84 -11.97
C VAL A 875 21.10 -6.68 -11.68
N ILE A 876 21.34 -7.74 -12.47
CA ILE A 876 22.56 -8.56 -12.38
C ILE A 876 23.79 -7.73 -12.77
N LEU A 877 24.80 -7.72 -11.91
CA LEU A 877 26.08 -7.06 -12.11
C LEU A 877 27.07 -8.03 -12.77
N GLU A 878 27.62 -7.64 -13.92
CA GLU A 878 28.58 -8.46 -14.65
C GLU A 878 30.00 -8.35 -14.06
N ASN A 879 30.81 -9.41 -14.20
CA ASN A 879 32.23 -9.32 -13.91
C ASN A 879 32.94 -8.56 -15.05
N TYR A 880 33.32 -7.31 -14.79
CA TYR A 880 33.94 -6.44 -15.78
C TYR A 880 35.32 -6.95 -16.24
N TRP A 881 36.09 -7.54 -15.33
CA TRP A 881 37.47 -7.96 -15.57
C TRP A 881 37.57 -9.27 -16.35
N ASP A 882 36.64 -10.18 -16.11
CA ASP A 882 36.50 -11.40 -16.89
C ASP A 882 35.03 -11.81 -16.97
N ARG A 883 34.40 -11.49 -18.10
CA ARG A 883 32.99 -11.79 -18.36
C ARG A 883 32.69 -13.29 -18.52
N LYS A 884 33.71 -14.16 -18.45
CA LYS A 884 33.57 -15.63 -18.47
C LYS A 884 33.41 -16.23 -17.07
N GLN A 885 33.49 -15.43 -16.00
CA GLN A 885 33.24 -15.87 -14.63
C GLN A 885 32.18 -14.98 -13.94
N PRO A 886 31.52 -15.48 -12.89
CA PRO A 886 30.57 -14.69 -12.10
C PRO A 886 31.22 -13.47 -11.44
N ILE A 887 30.37 -12.54 -10.98
CA ILE A 887 30.81 -11.47 -10.07
C ILE A 887 31.34 -12.08 -8.77
N PHE A 888 32.31 -11.41 -8.14
CA PHE A 888 32.92 -11.90 -6.92
C PHE A 888 31.87 -11.95 -5.78
N PRO A 889 31.80 -13.03 -4.98
CA PRO A 889 30.88 -13.11 -3.85
C PRO A 889 31.24 -12.11 -2.76
N MET A 890 32.52 -11.76 -2.64
CA MET A 890 33.03 -10.79 -1.67
C MET A 890 34.28 -10.10 -2.21
N GLU A 891 34.33 -8.78 -2.17
CA GLU A 891 35.57 -8.02 -2.41
C GLU A 891 35.52 -6.64 -1.76
N GLN A 892 36.60 -5.86 -1.87
CA GLN A 892 36.63 -4.48 -1.40
C GLN A 892 35.65 -3.58 -2.18
N LEU A 893 35.16 -2.52 -1.52
CA LEU A 893 34.46 -1.42 -2.17
C LEU A 893 35.51 -0.39 -2.61
N GLU A 894 35.31 0.25 -3.76
CA GLU A 894 36.29 1.18 -4.33
C GLU A 894 35.62 2.48 -4.77
N LEU A 895 36.24 3.61 -4.40
CA LEU A 895 35.91 4.93 -4.90
C LEU A 895 36.86 5.26 -6.06
N GLN A 896 36.30 5.52 -7.23
CA GLN A 896 37.07 5.72 -8.44
C GLN A 896 37.79 7.07 -8.45
N ALA A 897 39.06 7.05 -8.83
CA ALA A 897 39.88 8.20 -9.17
C ALA A 897 39.90 8.38 -10.69
N HIS A 898 39.09 9.31 -11.23
CA HIS A 898 38.99 9.52 -12.69
C HIS A 898 39.25 10.98 -13.09
N GLY A 899 40.44 11.48 -12.73
CA GLY A 899 41.03 12.72 -13.25
C GLY A 899 40.35 14.04 -12.84
N THR A 900 39.21 13.98 -12.14
CA THR A 900 38.41 15.15 -11.75
C THR A 900 38.11 15.13 -10.26
N LEU A 901 37.83 16.29 -9.68
CA LEU A 901 37.56 16.41 -8.25
C LEU A 901 36.22 15.75 -7.91
N VAL A 902 36.23 14.91 -6.87
CA VAL A 902 35.03 14.26 -6.32
C VAL A 902 35.10 14.33 -4.80
N ALA A 903 34.01 14.70 -4.16
CA ALA A 903 33.88 14.71 -2.70
C ALA A 903 32.85 13.69 -2.25
N TYR A 904 33.13 12.99 -1.16
CA TYR A 904 32.25 12.02 -0.51
C TYR A 904 32.09 12.34 0.97
N ARG A 905 30.91 12.05 1.52
CA ARG A 905 30.64 12.08 2.97
C ARG A 905 29.53 11.08 3.32
N ASP A 906 29.30 10.90 4.62
CA ASP A 906 28.26 10.02 5.15
C ASP A 906 28.24 8.64 4.47
N ILE A 907 29.42 8.01 4.41
CA ILE A 907 29.59 6.70 3.78
C ILE A 907 29.26 5.63 4.83
N TYR A 908 28.06 5.06 4.78
CA TYR A 908 27.61 4.03 5.72
C TYR A 908 27.32 2.72 5.01
N VAL A 909 27.75 1.60 5.59
CA VAL A 909 27.48 0.26 5.07
C VAL A 909 26.86 -0.62 6.14
N ARG A 910 25.84 -1.38 5.76
CA ARG A 910 25.22 -2.45 6.55
C ARG A 910 25.41 -3.77 5.81
N GLU A 911 26.13 -4.71 6.41
CA GLU A 911 26.23 -6.06 5.86
C GLU A 911 24.89 -6.79 6.04
N LEU A 912 24.46 -7.46 4.98
CA LEU A 912 23.31 -8.35 5.01
C LEU A 912 23.77 -9.77 5.36
N PRO A 913 22.84 -10.66 5.79
CA PRO A 913 23.16 -12.07 6.02
C PRO A 913 23.85 -12.67 4.78
N GLN A 914 25.06 -13.17 4.96
CA GLN A 914 25.87 -13.72 3.87
C GLN A 914 25.49 -15.16 3.58
N THR A 915 25.19 -15.46 2.32
CA THR A 915 25.12 -16.84 1.84
C THR A 915 26.52 -17.39 1.67
N LYS A 916 26.82 -18.52 2.34
CA LYS A 916 28.06 -19.26 2.06
C LYS A 916 27.89 -20.01 0.73
N PRO A 917 28.76 -19.77 -0.27
CA PRO A 917 28.67 -20.49 -1.54
C PRO A 917 28.87 -21.99 -1.31
N PHE A 918 28.10 -22.80 -2.01
CA PHE A 918 28.35 -24.24 -2.08
C PHE A 918 29.65 -24.51 -2.84
N VAL A 919 30.47 -25.41 -2.30
CA VAL A 919 31.79 -25.76 -2.86
C VAL A 919 31.75 -27.22 -3.25
N LEU A 920 32.23 -27.53 -4.46
CA LEU A 920 32.38 -28.91 -4.92
C LEU A 920 33.30 -29.69 -3.98
N SER A 921 32.91 -30.93 -3.66
CA SER A 921 33.78 -31.86 -2.95
C SER A 921 35.05 -32.17 -3.75
N GLU A 922 36.13 -32.63 -3.10
CA GLU A 922 37.35 -33.02 -3.80
C GLU A 922 37.10 -34.10 -4.85
N GLN A 923 36.18 -35.03 -4.57
CA GLN A 923 35.76 -36.03 -5.54
C GLN A 923 35.03 -35.39 -6.74
N GLU A 924 34.07 -34.50 -6.50
CA GLU A 924 33.38 -33.79 -7.60
C GLU A 924 34.34 -32.95 -8.45
N LYS A 925 35.38 -32.37 -7.84
CA LYS A 925 36.45 -31.68 -8.59
C LYS A 925 37.27 -32.64 -9.46
N GLN A 926 37.68 -33.78 -8.90
CA GLN A 926 38.40 -34.82 -9.66
C GLN A 926 37.54 -35.38 -10.80
N ASP A 927 36.23 -35.46 -10.57
CA ASP A 927 35.23 -35.87 -11.55
C ASP A 927 34.88 -34.78 -12.57
N ASN A 928 35.49 -33.59 -12.49
CA ASN A 928 35.25 -32.45 -13.37
C ASN A 928 33.79 -31.97 -13.38
N PHE A 929 33.12 -31.95 -12.22
CA PHE A 929 31.86 -31.24 -12.11
C PHE A 929 32.07 -29.73 -12.31
N LYS A 930 31.23 -29.13 -13.14
CA LYS A 930 31.06 -27.69 -13.29
C LYS A 930 29.94 -27.20 -12.35
N MET A 931 30.24 -26.17 -11.57
CA MET A 931 29.23 -25.47 -10.77
C MET A 931 28.29 -24.68 -11.67
N LEU A 932 26.98 -24.83 -11.49
CA LEU A 932 25.95 -24.04 -12.19
C LEU A 932 25.25 -23.05 -11.26
N PHE A 933 25.09 -23.39 -9.97
CA PHE A 933 24.53 -22.48 -8.98
C PHE A 933 25.04 -22.83 -7.58
N ASP A 934 25.84 -21.93 -7.01
CA ASP A 934 26.44 -22.06 -5.68
C ASP A 934 25.65 -21.33 -4.58
N GLY A 935 24.55 -20.65 -4.92
CA GLY A 935 23.76 -19.83 -4.01
C GLY A 935 24.07 -18.33 -4.06
N THR A 936 25.09 -17.89 -4.81
CA THR A 936 25.55 -16.49 -4.77
C THR A 936 25.30 -15.70 -6.06
N ASN A 937 25.11 -16.38 -7.20
CA ASN A 937 24.95 -15.74 -8.50
C ASN A 937 24.13 -16.59 -9.49
N MET A 938 23.53 -15.93 -10.49
CA MET A 938 22.79 -16.53 -11.60
C MET A 938 23.65 -16.66 -12.86
N PHE A 939 24.99 -16.66 -12.73
CA PHE A 939 25.88 -16.49 -13.88
C PHE A 939 25.75 -17.58 -14.93
N GLU A 940 25.55 -18.85 -14.57
CA GLU A 940 25.42 -19.94 -15.56
C GLU A 940 24.01 -20.08 -16.14
N TRP A 941 23.12 -19.12 -15.88
CA TRP A 941 21.71 -19.17 -16.24
C TRP A 941 21.30 -18.03 -17.19
N MET A 942 20.32 -18.31 -18.04
CA MET A 942 19.69 -17.38 -18.97
C MET A 942 18.17 -17.65 -19.06
N GLY A 943 17.43 -16.78 -19.75
CA GLY A 943 15.96 -16.87 -19.84
C GLY A 943 15.29 -16.09 -18.72
N ASN A 944 14.36 -16.73 -17.99
CA ASN A 944 13.53 -16.08 -16.98
C ASN A 944 14.26 -15.74 -15.67
N THR A 945 15.26 -14.87 -15.73
CA THR A 945 15.96 -14.34 -14.55
C THR A 945 15.16 -13.26 -13.82
N THR A 946 13.94 -12.92 -14.25
CA THR A 946 13.09 -11.95 -13.56
C THR A 946 12.29 -12.61 -12.43
N ASP A 947 11.70 -13.78 -12.72
CA ASP A 947 10.90 -14.53 -11.75
C ASP A 947 11.77 -15.46 -10.90
N TYR A 948 12.86 -16.00 -11.45
CA TYR A 948 13.86 -16.75 -10.69
C TYR A 948 14.83 -15.78 -10.00
N VAL A 949 14.71 -15.66 -8.69
CA VAL A 949 15.51 -14.77 -7.84
C VAL A 949 16.28 -15.56 -6.79
N MET A 950 17.29 -14.94 -6.19
CA MET A 950 18.07 -15.56 -5.12
C MET A 950 17.52 -15.16 -3.75
N GLU A 951 17.27 -16.16 -2.92
CA GLU A 951 16.81 -16.01 -1.54
C GLU A 951 17.48 -17.09 -0.68
N ASP A 952 18.21 -16.66 0.36
CA ASP A 952 18.84 -17.54 1.34
C ASP A 952 19.68 -18.69 0.75
N GLY A 953 20.43 -18.38 -0.31
CA GLY A 953 21.28 -19.33 -1.04
C GLY A 953 20.54 -20.30 -1.95
N ALA A 954 19.22 -20.11 -2.14
CA ALA A 954 18.43 -20.82 -3.11
C ALA A 954 18.03 -19.94 -4.29
N MET A 955 17.91 -20.55 -5.45
CA MET A 955 17.22 -20.02 -6.60
C MET A 955 15.73 -20.32 -6.43
N VAL A 956 14.90 -19.29 -6.33
CA VAL A 956 13.47 -19.40 -6.05
C VAL A 956 12.67 -18.78 -7.18
N ILE A 957 11.70 -19.52 -7.72
CA ILE A 957 10.76 -19.02 -8.72
C ILE A 957 9.57 -18.33 -8.04
N TYR A 958 9.35 -17.06 -8.35
CA TYR A 958 8.15 -16.29 -8.00
C TYR A 958 7.46 -15.78 -9.28
N PRO A 959 6.44 -16.49 -9.78
CA PRO A 959 5.86 -16.28 -11.11
C PRO A 959 5.03 -14.98 -11.24
N ASN A 960 4.89 -14.21 -10.16
CA ASN A 960 4.17 -12.93 -10.13
C ASN A 960 5.09 -11.71 -10.29
N ARG A 961 6.36 -11.90 -10.65
CA ARG A 961 7.35 -10.81 -10.80
C ARG A 961 7.45 -10.26 -12.23
N GLY A 962 6.63 -10.76 -13.16
CA GLY A 962 6.49 -10.25 -14.52
C GLY A 962 7.49 -10.80 -15.54
N GLY A 963 8.29 -11.80 -15.15
CA GLY A 963 9.11 -12.59 -16.05
C GLY A 963 8.29 -13.48 -16.99
N LYS A 964 8.98 -14.06 -17.98
CA LYS A 964 8.37 -14.91 -19.01
C LYS A 964 9.31 -16.04 -19.40
N GLY A 965 8.73 -17.19 -19.72
CA GLY A 965 9.46 -18.36 -20.20
C GLY A 965 10.19 -19.12 -19.09
N ASN A 966 11.07 -20.03 -19.51
CA ASN A 966 11.82 -20.93 -18.64
C ASN A 966 13.20 -20.37 -18.30
N LEU A 967 13.85 -20.97 -17.32
CA LEU A 967 15.25 -20.72 -17.00
C LEU A 967 16.11 -21.83 -17.59
N TYR A 968 17.18 -21.48 -18.29
CA TYR A 968 18.06 -22.44 -18.96
C TYR A 968 19.52 -22.23 -18.53
N THR A 969 20.33 -23.29 -18.60
CA THR A 969 21.78 -23.18 -18.59
C THR A 969 22.27 -22.34 -19.77
N LYS A 970 23.46 -21.76 -19.66
CA LYS A 970 24.12 -21.09 -20.79
C LYS A 970 24.65 -22.04 -21.85
N ASP A 971 25.12 -23.20 -21.42
CA ASP A 971 25.69 -24.22 -22.30
C ASP A 971 24.66 -25.31 -22.63
N GLU A 972 24.83 -25.93 -23.80
CA GLU A 972 24.13 -27.16 -24.18
C GLU A 972 24.95 -28.38 -23.74
N TYR A 973 24.24 -29.46 -23.38
CA TYR A 973 24.84 -30.73 -22.97
C TYR A 973 24.23 -31.87 -23.79
N SER A 974 25.06 -32.86 -24.12
CA SER A 974 24.64 -34.10 -24.80
C SER A 974 24.47 -35.24 -23.80
N ASP A 975 25.60 -35.77 -23.31
CA ASP A 975 25.69 -36.76 -22.25
C ASP A 975 26.19 -36.08 -20.98
N PHE A 976 25.49 -36.24 -19.87
CA PHE A 976 25.81 -35.52 -18.64
C PHE A 976 25.31 -36.23 -17.39
N GLU A 977 25.92 -35.86 -16.26
CA GLU A 977 25.45 -36.14 -14.92
C GLU A 977 25.14 -34.82 -14.21
N PHE A 978 23.85 -34.57 -13.96
CA PHE A 978 23.34 -33.34 -13.36
C PHE A 978 22.87 -33.62 -11.94
N ARG A 979 23.36 -32.84 -10.98
CA ARG A 979 23.04 -32.99 -9.57
C ARG A 979 22.54 -31.67 -9.00
N PHE A 980 21.46 -31.73 -8.24
CA PHE A 980 20.85 -30.55 -7.63
C PHE A 980 20.01 -30.93 -6.42
N GLU A 981 19.72 -29.93 -5.60
CA GLU A 981 18.71 -30.03 -4.56
C GLU A 981 17.51 -29.17 -4.91
N PHE A 982 16.32 -29.63 -4.56
CA PHE A 982 15.09 -28.88 -4.72
C PHE A 982 14.19 -29.01 -3.49
N GLN A 983 13.41 -27.97 -3.22
CA GLN A 983 12.40 -27.94 -2.17
C GLN A 983 11.07 -27.53 -2.81
N LEU A 984 10.10 -28.41 -2.64
CA LEU A 984 8.74 -28.23 -3.15
C LEU A 984 7.92 -27.37 -2.18
N THR A 985 6.95 -26.65 -2.73
CA THR A 985 5.84 -26.04 -1.95
C THR A 985 4.55 -26.81 -2.23
N PRO A 986 3.48 -26.65 -1.42
CA PRO A 986 2.28 -27.48 -1.56
C PRO A 986 1.68 -27.39 -2.96
N GLY A 987 1.63 -28.51 -3.68
CA GLY A 987 1.18 -28.59 -5.06
C GLY A 987 2.00 -27.75 -6.03
N SER A 988 3.33 -27.71 -5.85
CA SER A 988 4.20 -27.05 -6.81
C SER A 988 4.55 -27.96 -7.99
N ASN A 989 4.56 -27.37 -9.19
CA ASN A 989 5.00 -28.02 -10.42
C ASN A 989 6.11 -27.22 -11.12
N ASN A 990 7.10 -27.95 -11.60
CA ASN A 990 8.18 -27.49 -12.46
C ASN A 990 8.68 -28.69 -13.28
N GLY A 991 9.51 -28.42 -14.28
CA GLY A 991 10.17 -29.46 -15.06
C GLY A 991 11.67 -29.30 -15.03
N LEU A 992 12.41 -30.40 -15.03
CA LEU A 992 13.80 -30.39 -15.47
C LEU A 992 13.84 -30.75 -16.95
N GLY A 993 13.93 -29.74 -17.81
CA GLY A 993 14.21 -29.94 -19.22
C GLY A 993 15.62 -30.51 -19.40
N ILE A 994 15.73 -31.64 -20.08
CA ILE A 994 16.99 -32.23 -20.56
C ILE A 994 17.03 -32.09 -22.09
N ARG A 995 18.18 -31.65 -22.62
CA ARG A 995 18.36 -31.35 -24.05
C ARG A 995 17.30 -30.40 -24.61
N ALA A 996 16.81 -29.47 -23.77
CA ALA A 996 15.73 -28.55 -24.08
C ALA A 996 16.15 -27.53 -25.17
N PRO A 997 15.24 -27.13 -26.07
CA PRO A 997 15.45 -26.03 -27.01
C PRO A 997 15.12 -24.66 -26.38
N LEU A 998 15.57 -23.57 -27.01
CA LEU A 998 15.19 -22.20 -26.62
C LEU A 998 13.81 -21.77 -27.13
N GLN A 999 13.27 -22.47 -28.13
CA GLN A 999 11.99 -22.15 -28.77
C GLN A 999 11.11 -23.40 -28.87
N GLY A 1000 9.80 -23.20 -28.85
CA GLY A 1000 8.83 -24.29 -28.80
C GLY A 1000 8.57 -24.78 -27.38
N ASP A 1001 7.75 -25.81 -27.27
CA ASP A 1001 7.44 -26.44 -25.98
C ASP A 1001 8.61 -27.31 -25.54
N ALA A 1002 9.38 -26.83 -24.56
CA ALA A 1002 10.59 -27.49 -24.11
C ALA A 1002 10.37 -28.91 -23.54
N ALA A 1003 9.15 -29.23 -23.09
CA ALA A 1003 8.81 -30.55 -22.58
C ALA A 1003 8.72 -31.62 -23.69
N TYR A 1004 8.33 -31.21 -24.90
CA TYR A 1004 8.10 -32.11 -26.05
C TYR A 1004 9.18 -31.99 -27.13
N VAL A 1005 9.60 -30.76 -27.43
CA VAL A 1005 10.67 -30.51 -28.39
C VAL A 1005 12.03 -30.84 -27.76
N GLY A 1006 12.15 -30.79 -26.43
CA GLY A 1006 13.21 -31.44 -25.65
C GLY A 1006 12.67 -32.69 -24.96
N THR A 1007 13.18 -33.02 -23.78
CA THR A 1007 12.55 -34.00 -22.89
C THR A 1007 12.46 -33.41 -21.50
N GLU A 1008 11.33 -33.56 -20.83
CA GLU A 1008 11.15 -33.10 -19.46
C GLU A 1008 11.24 -34.25 -18.48
N LEU A 1009 11.98 -34.05 -17.39
CA LEU A 1009 11.87 -34.84 -16.18
C LEU A 1009 11.03 -34.09 -15.17
N GLN A 1010 9.95 -34.71 -14.74
CA GLN A 1010 8.97 -34.01 -13.93
C GLN A 1010 9.53 -33.61 -12.54
N ILE A 1011 9.29 -32.36 -12.10
CA ILE A 1011 9.55 -31.88 -10.73
C ILE A 1011 8.22 -31.49 -10.08
N LEU A 1012 7.70 -32.36 -9.22
CA LEU A 1012 6.30 -32.30 -8.83
C LEU A 1012 6.10 -32.73 -7.39
N ASP A 1013 5.21 -32.02 -6.70
CA ASP A 1013 4.62 -32.52 -5.46
C ASP A 1013 3.62 -33.65 -5.77
N ASN A 1014 4.15 -34.87 -5.97
CA ASN A 1014 3.36 -36.05 -6.35
C ASN A 1014 2.17 -36.35 -5.42
N GLU A 1015 2.30 -35.96 -4.15
CA GLU A 1015 1.31 -36.22 -3.11
C GLU A 1015 0.33 -35.06 -2.96
N ALA A 1016 0.54 -33.98 -3.71
CA ALA A 1016 -0.47 -32.95 -3.78
C ALA A 1016 -1.75 -33.57 -4.32
N GLU A 1017 -2.85 -33.24 -3.67
CA GLU A 1017 -4.20 -33.60 -4.13
C GLU A 1017 -4.40 -33.17 -5.59
N ILE A 1018 -3.55 -32.27 -6.10
CA ILE A 1018 -3.51 -31.75 -7.45
C ILE A 1018 -2.81 -32.60 -8.51
N TYR A 1019 -2.09 -33.67 -8.12
CA TYR A 1019 -1.38 -34.60 -9.03
C TYR A 1019 -1.82 -36.09 -8.89
N LYS A 1020 -2.85 -36.38 -8.10
CA LYS A 1020 -3.29 -37.71 -7.62
C LYS A 1020 -3.69 -38.79 -8.65
N ASN A 1021 -4.02 -38.46 -9.89
CA ASN A 1021 -4.31 -39.50 -10.91
C ASN A 1021 -3.45 -39.38 -12.17
N LEU A 1022 -2.42 -38.54 -12.13
CA LEU A 1022 -1.56 -38.35 -13.28
C LEU A 1022 -1.18 -39.73 -13.85
N GLN A 1023 -1.07 -39.85 -15.17
CA GLN A 1023 -0.59 -41.10 -15.74
C GLN A 1023 0.79 -41.42 -15.14
N PRO A 1024 1.17 -42.70 -14.97
CA PRO A 1024 2.42 -43.05 -14.30
C PRO A 1024 3.65 -42.28 -14.81
N TYR A 1025 3.70 -41.95 -16.10
CA TYR A 1025 4.77 -41.17 -16.75
C TYR A 1025 4.72 -39.65 -16.49
N GLN A 1026 3.75 -39.12 -15.75
CA GLN A 1026 3.58 -37.69 -15.47
C GLN A 1026 3.95 -37.30 -14.04
N TYR A 1027 4.27 -38.26 -13.17
CA TYR A 1027 4.73 -38.00 -11.80
C TYR A 1027 6.23 -37.70 -11.75
N HIS A 1028 6.67 -37.05 -10.66
CA HIS A 1028 8.04 -36.65 -10.40
C HIS A 1028 9.07 -37.74 -10.73
N GLY A 1029 10.15 -37.31 -11.37
CA GLY A 1029 11.25 -38.16 -11.81
C GLY A 1029 10.98 -38.92 -13.11
N SER A 1030 9.74 -38.94 -13.60
CA SER A 1030 9.39 -39.58 -14.89
C SER A 1030 9.92 -38.76 -16.05
N ALA A 1031 10.31 -39.43 -17.14
CA ALA A 1031 10.45 -38.80 -18.44
C ALA A 1031 9.05 -38.55 -19.00
N TYR A 1032 8.64 -37.28 -18.99
CA TYR A 1032 7.25 -36.87 -19.19
C TYR A 1032 6.71 -37.36 -20.54
N GLY A 1033 5.65 -38.17 -20.49
CA GLY A 1033 5.02 -38.77 -21.68
C GLY A 1033 5.70 -40.04 -22.22
N ILE A 1034 6.82 -40.48 -21.63
CA ILE A 1034 7.68 -41.52 -22.20
C ILE A 1034 7.93 -42.68 -21.21
N ILE A 1035 8.57 -42.42 -20.07
CA ILE A 1035 9.00 -43.46 -19.10
C ILE A 1035 8.56 -43.07 -17.69
N ALA A 1036 7.82 -43.94 -17.02
CA ALA A 1036 7.39 -43.75 -15.64
C ALA A 1036 8.52 -44.02 -14.63
N ALA A 1037 8.64 -43.16 -13.61
CA ALA A 1037 9.53 -43.37 -12.47
C ALA A 1037 8.81 -44.05 -11.30
N LYS A 1038 9.60 -44.67 -10.40
CA LYS A 1038 9.13 -45.18 -9.12
C LYS A 1038 8.75 -44.02 -8.20
N ARG A 1039 7.61 -44.17 -7.51
CA ARG A 1039 7.08 -43.19 -6.55
C ARG A 1039 7.49 -43.52 -5.11
N GLY A 1040 7.24 -42.58 -4.19
CA GLY A 1040 7.39 -42.78 -2.73
C GLY A 1040 8.74 -42.39 -2.14
N TYR A 1041 9.64 -41.77 -2.91
CA TYR A 1041 10.99 -41.41 -2.48
C TYR A 1041 11.21 -39.90 -2.28
N LEU A 1042 10.17 -39.09 -2.49
CA LEU A 1042 10.18 -37.66 -2.15
C LEU A 1042 10.11 -37.49 -0.64
N LYS A 1043 10.87 -36.53 -0.11
CA LYS A 1043 10.69 -36.03 1.25
C LYS A 1043 9.43 -35.16 1.35
N PRO A 1044 8.90 -34.95 2.57
CA PRO A 1044 7.78 -34.04 2.80
C PRO A 1044 7.99 -32.65 2.18
N VAL A 1045 6.90 -32.02 1.74
CA VAL A 1045 6.90 -30.64 1.24
C VAL A 1045 7.52 -29.70 2.28
N GLY A 1046 8.38 -28.79 1.83
CA GLY A 1046 9.19 -27.95 2.73
C GLY A 1046 10.53 -28.57 3.13
N GLU A 1047 10.83 -29.82 2.79
CA GLU A 1047 12.17 -30.40 2.95
C GLU A 1047 12.98 -30.42 1.64
N TRP A 1048 14.30 -30.37 1.77
CA TRP A 1048 15.22 -30.43 0.64
C TRP A 1048 15.42 -31.87 0.15
N ASN A 1049 15.06 -32.10 -1.10
CA ASN A 1049 15.30 -33.33 -1.85
C ASN A 1049 16.60 -33.24 -2.63
N TYR A 1050 17.36 -34.33 -2.70
CA TYR A 1050 18.56 -34.46 -3.53
C TYR A 1050 18.23 -35.29 -4.78
N GLN A 1051 18.56 -34.79 -5.97
CA GLN A 1051 18.38 -35.53 -7.22
C GLN A 1051 19.65 -35.53 -8.07
N GLU A 1052 19.94 -36.70 -8.63
CA GLU A 1052 20.98 -36.94 -9.63
C GLU A 1052 20.34 -37.51 -10.90
N VAL A 1053 20.69 -36.94 -12.05
CA VAL A 1053 20.19 -37.32 -13.37
C VAL A 1053 21.38 -37.61 -14.27
N VAL A 1054 21.48 -38.85 -14.75
CA VAL A 1054 22.50 -39.27 -15.72
C VAL A 1054 21.84 -39.52 -17.06
N VAL A 1055 22.31 -38.83 -18.09
CA VAL A 1055 21.92 -39.01 -19.48
C VAL A 1055 23.14 -39.46 -20.28
N LYS A 1056 23.05 -40.62 -20.95
CA LYS A 1056 24.13 -41.18 -21.78
C LYS A 1056 23.57 -41.83 -23.04
N GLY A 1057 23.76 -41.20 -24.20
CA GLY A 1057 23.07 -41.58 -25.43
C GLY A 1057 21.56 -41.43 -25.27
N SER A 1058 20.80 -42.52 -25.44
CA SER A 1058 19.36 -42.60 -25.16
C SER A 1058 19.04 -43.07 -23.73
N LYS A 1059 20.05 -43.50 -22.96
CA LYS A 1059 19.85 -44.00 -21.61
C LYS A 1059 19.69 -42.85 -20.62
N LEU A 1060 18.69 -42.98 -19.77
CA LEU A 1060 18.32 -42.04 -18.74
C LEU A 1060 18.25 -42.75 -17.40
N LYS A 1061 18.91 -42.20 -16.39
CA LYS A 1061 18.84 -42.67 -15.01
C LYS A 1061 18.57 -41.50 -14.07
N VAL A 1062 17.58 -41.64 -13.20
CA VAL A 1062 17.21 -40.65 -12.17
C VAL A 1062 17.31 -41.29 -10.80
N THR A 1063 18.13 -40.69 -9.93
CA THR A 1063 18.30 -41.09 -8.53
C THR A 1063 17.79 -39.97 -7.63
N LEU A 1064 16.84 -40.29 -6.75
CA LEU A 1064 16.22 -39.35 -5.81
C LEU A 1064 16.51 -39.82 -4.38
N ASN A 1065 17.08 -38.94 -3.56
CA ASN A 1065 17.43 -39.21 -2.16
C ASN A 1065 18.18 -40.55 -1.94
N GLY A 1066 19.09 -40.87 -2.86
CA GLY A 1066 19.89 -42.10 -2.84
C GLY A 1066 19.23 -43.34 -3.46
N THR A 1067 17.99 -43.24 -3.95
CA THR A 1067 17.29 -44.36 -4.60
C THR A 1067 17.10 -44.14 -6.10
N VAL A 1068 17.45 -45.13 -6.92
CA VAL A 1068 17.21 -45.11 -8.38
C VAL A 1068 15.71 -45.28 -8.64
N ILE A 1069 15.07 -44.20 -9.07
CA ILE A 1069 13.63 -44.15 -9.35
C ILE A 1069 13.31 -44.34 -10.84
N LEU A 1070 14.24 -44.03 -11.74
CA LEU A 1070 14.09 -44.31 -13.17
C LEU A 1070 15.44 -44.80 -13.70
N ASP A 1071 15.44 -45.89 -14.47
CA ASP A 1071 16.59 -46.41 -15.21
C ASP A 1071 16.05 -47.04 -16.49
N GLY A 1072 16.18 -46.33 -17.61
CA GLY A 1072 15.49 -46.69 -18.85
C GLY A 1072 16.18 -46.14 -20.10
N ASP A 1073 15.76 -46.66 -21.25
CA ASP A 1073 16.27 -46.24 -22.57
C ASP A 1073 15.14 -45.55 -23.34
N LEU A 1074 15.29 -44.25 -23.61
CA LEU A 1074 14.31 -43.43 -24.31
C LEU A 1074 14.00 -43.98 -25.71
N ALA A 1075 15.00 -44.50 -26.42
CA ALA A 1075 14.82 -45.01 -27.78
C ALA A 1075 14.00 -46.29 -27.80
N GLU A 1076 14.24 -47.20 -26.84
CA GLU A 1076 13.47 -48.43 -26.71
C GLU A 1076 12.03 -48.13 -26.25
N ALA A 1077 11.87 -47.22 -25.28
CA ALA A 1077 10.56 -46.82 -24.79
C ALA A 1077 9.67 -46.18 -25.86
N SER A 1078 10.26 -45.54 -26.88
CA SER A 1078 9.52 -44.88 -27.96
C SER A 1078 9.35 -45.71 -29.24
N LYS A 1079 9.91 -46.92 -29.32
CA LYS A 1079 9.94 -47.73 -30.56
C LYS A 1079 8.57 -48.03 -31.15
N ASN A 1080 7.53 -48.07 -30.31
CA ASN A 1080 6.14 -48.31 -30.71
C ASN A 1080 5.23 -47.08 -30.50
N GLY A 1081 5.82 -45.87 -30.49
CA GLY A 1081 5.17 -44.62 -30.08
C GLY A 1081 5.35 -44.34 -28.59
N THR A 1082 5.25 -43.07 -28.18
CA THR A 1082 5.38 -42.65 -26.77
C THR A 1082 4.14 -43.05 -25.95
N ALA A 1083 4.30 -43.11 -24.63
CA ALA A 1083 3.24 -43.50 -23.71
C ALA A 1083 2.05 -42.52 -23.66
N ASP A 1084 2.26 -41.27 -24.09
CA ASP A 1084 1.19 -40.27 -24.24
C ASP A 1084 0.63 -40.16 -25.67
N HIS A 1085 1.13 -40.97 -26.61
CA HIS A 1085 0.75 -40.99 -28.02
C HIS A 1085 0.91 -39.65 -28.76
N ARG A 1086 1.73 -38.73 -28.21
CA ARG A 1086 2.05 -37.46 -28.86
C ARG A 1086 3.38 -37.57 -29.61
N ASP A 1087 3.58 -36.67 -30.56
CA ASP A 1087 4.91 -36.52 -31.15
C ASP A 1087 5.86 -35.88 -30.13
N HIS A 1088 7.03 -36.49 -29.94
CA HIS A 1088 8.10 -36.04 -29.06
C HIS A 1088 9.37 -35.82 -29.88
N PRO A 1089 9.49 -34.68 -30.60
CA PRO A 1089 10.68 -34.38 -31.40
C PRO A 1089 11.98 -34.47 -30.60
N GLY A 1090 11.93 -34.21 -29.29
CA GLY A 1090 13.09 -34.30 -28.40
C GLY A 1090 13.73 -35.67 -28.28
N LEU A 1091 13.02 -36.76 -28.61
CA LEU A 1091 13.61 -38.10 -28.67
C LEU A 1091 14.74 -38.22 -29.71
N SER A 1092 14.68 -37.41 -30.76
CA SER A 1092 15.72 -37.34 -31.81
C SER A 1092 16.86 -36.38 -31.46
N ARG A 1093 16.76 -35.61 -30.37
CA ARG A 1093 17.77 -34.63 -29.97
C ARG A 1093 18.92 -35.28 -29.21
N THR A 1094 20.12 -35.03 -29.71
CA THR A 1094 21.37 -35.50 -29.10
C THR A 1094 22.01 -34.45 -28.19
N SER A 1095 21.61 -33.18 -28.27
CA SER A 1095 22.07 -32.09 -27.40
C SER A 1095 20.99 -31.01 -27.17
N GLY A 1096 21.16 -30.25 -26.09
CA GLY A 1096 20.39 -29.02 -25.80
C GLY A 1096 20.63 -28.53 -24.39
N TYR A 1097 19.87 -27.52 -23.95
CA TYR A 1097 20.02 -26.91 -22.65
C TYR A 1097 19.46 -27.79 -21.52
N ILE A 1098 19.98 -27.60 -20.31
CA ILE A 1098 19.31 -28.05 -19.09
C ILE A 1098 18.49 -26.86 -18.58
N GLY A 1099 17.22 -27.05 -18.19
CA GLY A 1099 16.39 -25.93 -17.77
C GLY A 1099 15.34 -26.26 -16.74
N PHE A 1100 14.92 -25.24 -15.98
CA PHE A 1100 13.75 -25.30 -15.12
C PHE A 1100 12.55 -24.75 -15.86
N LEU A 1101 11.64 -25.65 -16.19
CA LEU A 1101 10.43 -25.41 -16.96
C LEU A 1101 9.33 -24.97 -15.99
N GLY A 1102 9.27 -23.68 -15.70
CA GLY A 1102 8.40 -23.15 -14.65
C GLY A 1102 6.92 -23.29 -15.00
N HIS A 1103 6.11 -23.81 -14.07
CA HIS A 1103 4.67 -24.00 -14.26
C HIS A 1103 3.79 -23.07 -13.41
N GLY A 1104 4.32 -21.92 -12.99
CA GLY A 1104 3.54 -20.92 -12.24
C GLY A 1104 3.42 -21.20 -10.75
N ASP A 1105 4.26 -22.08 -10.20
CA ASP A 1105 4.37 -22.37 -8.77
C ASP A 1105 5.75 -21.99 -8.19
N VAL A 1106 5.80 -21.83 -6.87
CA VAL A 1106 7.04 -21.58 -6.14
C VAL A 1106 7.78 -22.90 -5.90
N VAL A 1107 9.00 -22.99 -6.41
CA VAL A 1107 9.95 -24.09 -6.16
C VAL A 1107 11.29 -23.47 -5.83
N ARG A 1108 12.05 -24.11 -4.95
CA ARG A 1108 13.41 -23.66 -4.61
C ARG A 1108 14.43 -24.68 -5.11
N PHE A 1109 15.54 -24.20 -5.65
CA PHE A 1109 16.65 -25.01 -6.13
C PHE A 1109 17.96 -24.53 -5.53
N ARG A 1110 18.89 -25.43 -5.22
CA ARG A 1110 20.23 -25.07 -4.75
C ARG A 1110 21.27 -26.14 -5.08
N ASN A 1111 22.55 -25.79 -4.89
CA ASN A 1111 23.68 -26.71 -5.03
C ASN A 1111 23.69 -27.43 -6.38
N ILE A 1112 23.59 -26.66 -7.47
CA ILE A 1112 23.37 -27.19 -8.82
C ILE A 1112 24.71 -27.32 -9.54
N ARG A 1113 25.03 -28.52 -10.04
CA ARG A 1113 26.27 -28.81 -10.75
C ARG A 1113 26.07 -29.90 -11.80
N VAL A 1114 26.94 -29.89 -12.80
CA VAL A 1114 26.87 -30.83 -13.94
C VAL A 1114 28.25 -31.35 -14.28
N LYS A 1115 28.37 -32.64 -14.57
CA LYS A 1115 29.54 -33.27 -15.18
C LYS A 1115 29.19 -33.60 -16.62
N ASP A 1116 29.93 -33.03 -17.56
CA ASP A 1116 29.80 -33.35 -18.98
C ASP A 1116 30.49 -34.70 -19.25
N LEU A 1117 29.70 -35.70 -19.66
CA LEU A 1117 30.17 -37.06 -19.92
C LEU A 1117 30.59 -37.25 -21.38
N SER A 1118 30.34 -36.27 -22.25
CA SER A 1118 30.78 -36.29 -23.65
C SER A 1118 32.24 -35.91 -23.83
N ILE A 1119 32.84 -35.30 -22.80
CA ILE A 1119 34.26 -34.95 -22.75
C ILE A 1119 35.03 -36.10 -22.08
N PRO A 1120 36.06 -36.69 -22.73
CA PRO A 1120 36.85 -37.75 -22.13
C PRO A 1120 37.58 -37.25 -20.87
N PRO A 1121 37.77 -38.11 -19.84
CA PRO A 1121 38.43 -37.71 -18.61
C PRO A 1121 39.86 -37.22 -18.91
N PRO A 1122 40.37 -36.22 -18.18
CA PRO A 1122 41.75 -35.77 -18.33
C PRO A 1122 42.70 -36.94 -18.07
N PRO A 1123 43.86 -36.99 -18.77
CA PRO A 1123 44.86 -38.04 -18.53
C PRO A 1123 45.28 -38.03 -17.05
N PRO A 1124 45.58 -39.20 -16.46
CA PRO A 1124 46.03 -39.28 -15.07
C PRO A 1124 47.27 -38.39 -14.87
N PRO A 1125 47.42 -37.76 -13.69
CA PRO A 1125 48.60 -36.94 -13.41
C PRO A 1125 49.85 -37.78 -13.63
N VAL A 1126 50.74 -37.29 -14.49
CA VAL A 1126 52.06 -37.90 -14.74
C VAL A 1126 52.79 -37.94 -13.40
N GLU A 1127 53.06 -39.16 -12.90
CA GLU A 1127 53.94 -39.32 -11.74
C GLU A 1127 55.25 -38.59 -12.04
N PRO A 1128 55.75 -37.73 -11.13
CA PRO A 1128 57.04 -37.10 -11.36
C PRO A 1128 58.08 -38.19 -11.52
N GLU A 1129 58.75 -38.20 -12.69
CA GLU A 1129 59.95 -38.99 -12.91
C GLU A 1129 60.87 -38.81 -11.71
N LYS A 1130 61.23 -39.92 -11.07
CA LYS A 1130 62.24 -39.95 -10.02
C LYS A 1130 63.54 -39.41 -10.62
N VAL A 1131 63.79 -38.11 -10.44
CA VAL A 1131 65.11 -37.53 -10.56
C VAL A 1131 65.96 -38.21 -9.49
N ILE A 1132 66.78 -39.17 -9.91
CA ILE A 1132 67.85 -39.72 -9.11
C ILE A 1132 68.81 -38.56 -8.84
N GLU A 1133 68.71 -37.99 -7.65
CA GLU A 1133 69.67 -37.05 -7.12
C GLU A 1133 71.03 -37.76 -6.96
N LYS A 1134 71.92 -37.58 -7.94
CA LYS A 1134 73.35 -37.80 -7.73
C LYS A 1134 73.81 -36.84 -6.64
N LYS A 1135 74.02 -37.38 -5.43
CA LYS A 1135 74.81 -36.75 -4.37
C LYS A 1135 76.09 -36.13 -4.95
N ARG A 1136 76.15 -34.79 -5.00
CA ARG A 1136 77.40 -34.05 -4.99
C ARG A 1136 77.51 -33.31 -3.65
N LYS A 1137 78.16 -33.98 -2.69
CA LYS A 1137 78.90 -33.28 -1.63
C LYS A 1137 79.91 -32.35 -2.32
N ARG A 1138 79.82 -31.05 -2.10
CA ARG A 1138 81.00 -30.18 -2.16
C ARG A 1138 81.33 -29.74 -0.73
N LYS A 1139 82.47 -30.24 -0.26
CA LYS A 1139 83.34 -29.54 0.68
C LYS A 1139 83.82 -28.25 0.00
N LYS A 1140 83.85 -27.18 0.79
CA LYS A 1140 84.45 -25.85 0.57
C LYS A 1140 83.79 -24.98 -0.49
#